data_AF-A0A510ICH9-F1
#
_entry.id   AF-A0A510ICH9-F1
#
_cell.length_a   1.000
_cell.length_b   1.000
_cell.length_c   1.000
_cell.angle_alpha   90.00
_cell.angle_beta   90.00
_cell.angle_gamma   90.00
#
_symmetry.space_group_name_H-M   'P 1'
#
loop_
_entity.id
_entity.type
_entity.pdbx_description
1 polymer ?
#
loop_
_entity_poly.entity_id
_entity_poly.type
_entity_poly.pdbx_seq_one_letter_code
_entity_poly.pdbx_strand_id
1 'polypeptide(L)'
;MLAQSEFLSQLQTQSHDTFQRRGVAIYGEPEWQVALIADFYKHQSNQTWFCVGDCSLEGAFCVSGKQGNMLLGRECDVLLFDARSGVDANSFTAALGALVGGGLLLVIANKPEHPSEADLWMQMHWQKLTVIDQSLPLPKLSSVQSGAKENQFEQQIEAVALVEKVVTGHRKRPLVLTADRGRGKTSALGIACAELLERKPMRILVTAPNIKAVEPVYQHALRLLSTAQRVKKDRLEAGQGYIQFIAPDELLCSLPDCDLLLVDEAAAIPVPMLKQITEHYHRLVFSSTIHGYEGCGRGFTLKFVEWLKEQRPGMKSHHLQQPIRWSANDKLETWLYEAFLLNAELEPINVAEIGEITLVNLRKSELISNPSVLNTCFALLVNAHYQTSPSDLLHLLQDECSQIYVALHDSDVVGVMMTVEEGNLDENLVKEIQLGRRRPKGHLAPVSIINQLGYPEVGALSTLRVMRIAVHPEFQGQGIGQQMLAKLEEDAPSHISYLSTSFGATSELIRFWQRSGFDAIRLGTMRDAASGCYSLLMIRQCSPQPYQGWIEEAKALFEELISLSASSIYPRLEPSLIRSLFFLPMEVSPLNQTKLSLIEHYACGGNSFESVSVWLQQWLWQNGLGEASDLMISKLLLNQDWSQCARQYGLLGRKQVESTLRSELQVMLAKFTV
;
A
#
# COMPACT_ATOMS: atom_id res chain seq x y z
N MET A 1 22.88 -16.28 36.69
CA MET A 1 23.19 -15.26 35.67
C MET A 1 24.36 -15.69 34.80
N LEU A 2 25.53 -16.01 35.38
CA LEU A 2 26.71 -16.48 34.61
C LEU A 2 26.38 -17.62 33.61
N ALA A 3 25.65 -18.66 34.04
CA ALA A 3 25.29 -19.78 33.16
C ALA A 3 24.40 -19.40 31.98
N GLN A 4 23.47 -18.45 32.17
CA GLN A 4 22.58 -17.99 31.10
C GLN A 4 23.32 -17.11 30.08
N SER A 5 24.22 -16.25 30.54
CA SER A 5 25.08 -15.40 29.70
C SER A 5 26.09 -16.22 28.90
N GLU A 6 26.69 -17.25 29.53
CA GLU A 6 27.55 -18.21 28.87
C GLU A 6 26.79 -19.00 27.79
N PHE A 7 25.56 -19.42 28.09
CA PHE A 7 24.69 -20.08 27.11
C PHE A 7 24.43 -19.20 25.88
N LEU A 8 24.13 -17.91 26.06
CA LEU A 8 23.95 -16.97 24.94
C LEU A 8 25.22 -16.85 24.09
N SER A 9 26.39 -16.83 24.73
CA SER A 9 27.70 -16.77 24.06
C SER A 9 27.99 -18.02 23.23
N GLN A 10 27.68 -19.20 23.78
CA GLN A 10 27.78 -20.47 23.05
C GLN A 10 26.82 -20.51 21.86
N LEU A 11 25.58 -20.02 22.05
CA LEU A 11 24.57 -19.96 20.99
C LEU A 11 24.99 -19.04 19.84
N GLN A 12 25.56 -17.88 20.16
CA GLN A 12 26.07 -16.94 19.16
C GLN A 12 27.26 -17.52 18.39
N THR A 13 28.17 -18.22 19.06
CA THR A 13 29.29 -18.91 18.41
C THR A 13 28.78 -19.92 17.37
N GLN A 14 27.81 -20.77 17.76
CA GLN A 14 27.17 -21.70 16.81
C GLN A 14 26.45 -20.99 15.66
N SER A 15 25.85 -19.83 15.93
CA SER A 15 25.22 -18.96 14.93
C SER A 15 26.26 -18.57 13.87
N HIS A 16 27.40 -18.01 14.28
CA HIS A 16 28.49 -17.62 13.39
C HIS A 16 29.04 -18.79 12.56
N ASP A 17 29.28 -19.94 13.18
CA ASP A 17 29.80 -21.13 12.49
C ASP A 17 28.88 -21.67 11.40
N THR A 18 27.58 -21.40 11.52
CA THR A 18 26.54 -21.86 10.59
C THR A 18 26.08 -20.78 9.62
N PHE A 19 26.52 -19.54 9.82
CA PHE A 19 26.05 -18.36 9.09
C PHE A 19 24.52 -18.21 9.08
N GLN A 20 23.86 -18.76 10.10
CA GLN A 20 22.42 -18.64 10.34
C GLN A 20 22.20 -17.66 11.47
N ARG A 21 21.05 -17.01 11.50
CA ARG A 21 20.60 -16.16 12.60
C ARG A 21 19.81 -17.00 13.59
N ARG A 22 19.88 -16.63 14.87
CA ARG A 22 19.10 -17.28 15.93
C ARG A 22 18.32 -16.27 16.73
N GLY A 23 17.11 -16.65 17.14
CA GLY A 23 16.28 -15.86 18.04
C GLY A 23 16.20 -16.49 19.42
N VAL A 24 16.25 -15.64 20.45
CA VAL A 24 16.09 -16.01 21.86
C VAL A 24 15.00 -15.15 22.48
N ALA A 25 13.99 -15.79 23.07
CA ALA A 25 12.96 -15.13 23.87
C ALA A 25 13.30 -15.28 25.36
N ILE A 26 13.38 -14.15 26.08
CA ILE A 26 13.80 -14.08 27.47
C ILE A 26 12.62 -13.65 28.35
N TYR A 27 12.23 -14.50 29.29
CA TYR A 27 11.15 -14.28 30.25
C TYR A 27 11.67 -14.26 31.68
N GLY A 28 11.15 -13.35 32.49
CA GLY A 28 11.50 -13.24 33.90
C GLY A 28 11.16 -11.86 34.44
N GLU A 29 11.59 -11.58 35.67
CA GLU A 29 11.46 -10.26 36.26
C GLU A 29 12.24 -9.21 35.43
N PRO A 30 11.70 -7.99 35.24
CA PRO A 30 12.34 -6.95 34.43
C PRO A 30 13.78 -6.66 34.85
N GLU A 31 14.06 -6.61 36.15
CA GLU A 31 15.41 -6.38 36.68
C GLU A 31 16.38 -7.51 36.31
N TRP A 32 15.90 -8.76 36.35
CA TRP A 32 16.69 -9.92 35.98
C TRP A 32 16.99 -9.95 34.49
N GLN A 33 16.01 -9.61 33.64
CA GLN A 33 16.20 -9.50 32.20
C GLN A 33 17.26 -8.46 31.86
N VAL A 34 17.17 -7.26 32.44
CA VAL A 34 18.17 -6.19 32.21
C VAL A 34 19.56 -6.64 32.71
N ALA A 35 19.64 -7.27 33.88
CA ALA A 35 20.90 -7.77 34.42
C ALA A 35 21.55 -8.85 33.53
N LEU A 36 20.75 -9.78 32.99
CA LEU A 36 21.23 -10.80 32.06
C LEU A 36 21.78 -10.19 30.76
N ILE A 37 21.04 -9.25 30.15
CA ILE A 37 21.46 -8.56 28.93
C ILE A 37 22.74 -7.75 29.17
N ALA A 38 22.81 -7.01 30.29
CA ALA A 38 23.98 -6.23 30.64
C ALA A 38 25.22 -7.11 30.88
N ASP A 39 25.04 -8.28 31.51
CA ASP A 39 26.12 -9.24 31.69
C ASP A 39 26.60 -9.82 30.35
N PHE A 40 25.68 -10.26 29.49
CA PHE A 40 26.02 -10.76 28.16
C PHE A 40 26.72 -9.70 27.30
N TYR A 41 26.23 -8.46 27.31
CA TYR A 41 26.83 -7.32 26.59
C TYR A 41 28.29 -7.07 27.00
N LYS A 42 28.61 -7.15 28.30
CA LYS A 42 29.98 -6.93 28.81
C LYS A 42 30.98 -7.99 28.34
N HIS A 43 30.52 -9.20 28.07
CA HIS A 43 31.38 -10.31 27.64
C HIS A 43 31.55 -10.38 26.11
N GLN A 44 30.76 -9.61 25.36
CA GLN A 44 30.91 -9.49 23.91
C GLN A 44 31.88 -8.35 23.57
N SER A 45 32.90 -8.65 22.77
CA SER A 45 33.84 -7.65 22.24
C SER A 45 33.75 -7.59 20.72
N ASN A 46 33.87 -6.38 20.15
CA ASN A 46 33.86 -6.11 18.70
C ASN A 46 32.57 -6.47 17.94
N GLN A 47 31.42 -6.51 18.61
CA GLN A 47 30.12 -6.74 17.97
C GLN A 47 29.32 -5.44 17.85
N THR A 48 28.57 -5.30 16.77
CA THR A 48 27.66 -4.18 16.55
C THR A 48 26.29 -4.52 17.14
N TRP A 49 25.83 -3.69 18.08
CA TRP A 49 24.57 -3.89 18.79
C TRP A 49 23.54 -2.82 18.42
N PHE A 50 22.34 -3.26 18.04
CA PHE A 50 21.17 -2.41 17.89
C PHE A 50 20.15 -2.73 18.98
N CYS A 51 19.55 -1.70 19.57
CA CYS A 51 18.48 -1.84 20.56
C CYS A 51 17.22 -1.14 20.06
N VAL A 52 16.08 -1.80 20.19
CA VAL A 52 14.77 -1.26 19.81
C VAL A 52 13.83 -1.38 21.00
N GLY A 53 13.28 -0.24 21.44
CA GLY A 53 12.36 -0.16 22.57
C GLY A 53 12.91 0.65 23.72
N ASP A 54 12.50 0.33 24.95
CA ASP A 54 12.79 1.13 26.14
C ASP A 54 14.16 0.77 26.77
N CYS A 55 14.73 -0.39 26.41
CA CYS A 55 16.06 -0.78 26.85
C CYS A 55 17.15 0.01 26.09
N SER A 56 18.11 0.57 26.84
CA SER A 56 19.27 1.25 26.30
C SER A 56 20.57 0.65 26.85
N LEU A 57 21.56 0.52 25.98
CA LEU A 57 22.90 0.03 26.32
C LEU A 57 23.92 1.07 25.87
N GLU A 58 24.89 1.37 26.73
CA GLU A 58 25.93 2.35 26.44
C GLU A 58 26.81 1.87 25.27
N GLY A 59 26.96 2.70 24.23
CA GLY A 59 27.70 2.37 23.02
C GLY A 59 26.93 1.60 21.95
N ALA A 60 25.72 1.12 22.24
CA ALA A 60 24.82 0.52 21.26
C ALA A 60 24.00 1.58 20.52
N PHE A 61 23.55 1.28 19.30
CA PHE A 61 22.63 2.16 18.58
C PHE A 61 21.19 1.87 19.00
N CYS A 62 20.64 2.70 19.88
CA CYS A 62 19.31 2.52 20.43
C CYS A 62 18.27 3.42 19.74
N VAL A 63 17.11 2.84 19.43
CA VAL A 63 15.94 3.57 18.90
C VAL A 63 14.69 3.18 19.69
N SER A 64 13.69 4.06 19.70
CA SER A 64 12.42 3.71 20.34
C SER A 64 11.71 2.56 19.61
N GLY A 65 10.74 1.93 20.28
CA GLY A 65 9.98 0.79 19.75
C GLY A 65 9.29 1.05 18.40
N LYS A 66 9.06 2.32 18.03
CA LYS A 66 8.41 2.73 16.76
C LYS A 66 9.38 3.19 15.67
N GLN A 67 10.68 3.13 15.93
CA GLN A 67 11.73 3.72 15.08
C GLN A 67 12.70 2.67 14.49
N GLY A 68 12.33 1.39 14.48
CA GLY A 68 13.15 0.32 13.90
C GLY A 68 13.47 0.51 12.41
N ASN A 69 12.65 1.27 11.68
CA ASN A 69 12.92 1.70 10.31
C ASN A 69 14.17 2.60 10.15
N MET A 70 14.70 3.17 11.24
CA MET A 70 15.97 3.91 11.21
C MET A 70 17.19 3.00 11.08
N LEU A 71 17.03 1.69 11.34
CA LEU A 71 18.08 0.67 11.24
C LEU A 71 18.23 0.13 9.82
N LEU A 72 17.36 0.53 8.89
CA LEU A 72 17.39 0.05 7.51
C LEU A 72 18.66 0.51 6.79
N GLY A 73 19.19 -0.40 5.96
CA GLY A 73 20.45 -0.18 5.25
C GLY A 73 21.70 -0.29 6.13
N ARG A 74 21.54 -0.61 7.42
CA ARG A 74 22.64 -0.91 8.35
C ARG A 74 22.67 -2.41 8.66
N GLU A 75 23.74 -2.82 9.34
CA GLU A 75 24.03 -4.20 9.72
C GLU A 75 24.41 -4.26 11.20
N CYS A 76 23.93 -5.28 11.91
CA CYS A 76 24.31 -5.57 13.29
C CYS A 76 24.51 -7.07 13.54
N ASP A 77 25.32 -7.38 14.54
CA ASP A 77 25.60 -8.74 15.01
C ASP A 77 24.60 -9.18 16.09
N VAL A 78 24.12 -8.22 16.90
CA VAL A 78 23.12 -8.48 17.93
C VAL A 78 22.00 -7.44 17.83
N LEU A 79 20.76 -7.93 17.83
CA LEU A 79 19.56 -7.12 17.88
C LEU A 79 18.82 -7.40 19.19
N LEU A 80 18.77 -6.41 20.08
CA LEU A 80 17.95 -6.43 21.28
C LEU A 80 16.60 -5.76 20.99
N PHE A 81 15.51 -6.49 21.18
CA PHE A 81 14.16 -5.98 21.04
C PHE A 81 13.41 -6.08 22.37
N ASP A 82 12.91 -4.94 22.85
CA ASP A 82 12.11 -4.84 24.06
C ASP A 82 10.61 -4.91 23.72
N ALA A 83 10.02 -6.10 23.94
CA ALA A 83 8.61 -6.38 23.68
C ALA A 83 7.72 -6.20 24.93
N ARG A 84 8.26 -5.72 26.05
CA ARG A 84 7.53 -5.62 27.33
C ARG A 84 6.37 -4.63 27.29
N SER A 85 6.51 -3.59 26.47
CA SER A 85 5.51 -2.53 26.24
C SER A 85 4.63 -2.80 25.00
N GLY A 86 4.66 -4.03 24.47
CA GLY A 86 4.00 -4.43 23.22
C GLY A 86 4.95 -4.47 22.02
N VAL A 87 4.43 -4.93 20.88
CA VAL A 87 5.21 -5.17 19.65
C VAL A 87 4.70 -4.26 18.53
N ASP A 88 5.53 -3.32 18.07
CA ASP A 88 5.32 -2.66 16.78
C ASP A 88 5.90 -3.55 15.68
N ALA A 89 5.04 -4.29 14.98
CA ALA A 89 5.46 -5.29 13.99
C ALA A 89 6.28 -4.70 12.84
N ASN A 90 5.91 -3.52 12.35
CA ASN A 90 6.64 -2.83 11.28
C ASN A 90 8.07 -2.47 11.71
N SER A 91 8.23 -1.93 12.92
CA SER A 91 9.53 -1.60 13.51
C SER A 91 10.36 -2.85 13.81
N PHE A 92 9.76 -3.89 14.37
CA PHE A 92 10.42 -5.16 14.67
C PHE A 92 10.94 -5.84 13.40
N THR A 93 10.08 -6.03 12.41
CA THR A 93 10.44 -6.64 11.12
C THR A 93 11.50 -5.81 10.39
N ALA A 94 11.42 -4.47 10.47
CA ALA A 94 12.42 -3.57 9.94
C ALA A 94 13.79 -3.73 10.59
N ALA A 95 13.83 -3.74 11.92
CA ALA A 95 15.05 -3.91 12.68
C ALA A 95 15.69 -5.29 12.43
N LEU A 96 14.88 -6.34 12.36
CA LEU A 96 15.37 -7.71 12.14
C LEU A 96 16.06 -7.87 10.79
N GLY A 97 15.68 -7.09 9.78
CA GLY A 97 16.36 -7.05 8.48
C GLY A 97 17.81 -6.54 8.53
N ALA A 98 18.22 -5.88 9.61
CA ALA A 98 19.61 -5.44 9.83
C ALA A 98 20.50 -6.53 10.43
N LEU A 99 19.91 -7.60 11.00
CA LEU A 99 20.68 -8.69 11.60
C LEU A 99 21.34 -9.54 10.51
N VAL A 100 22.67 -9.67 10.58
CA VAL A 100 23.47 -10.44 9.61
C VAL A 100 23.51 -11.93 9.95
N GLY A 101 23.88 -12.77 8.99
CA GLY A 101 24.13 -14.20 9.19
C GLY A 101 25.17 -14.43 10.29
N GLY A 102 24.85 -15.30 11.24
CA GLY A 102 25.62 -15.47 12.47
C GLY A 102 25.19 -14.59 13.63
N GLY A 103 24.31 -13.62 13.39
CA GLY A 103 23.81 -12.73 14.42
C GLY A 103 22.81 -13.37 15.38
N LEU A 104 22.54 -12.66 16.48
CA LEU A 104 21.63 -13.08 17.54
C LEU A 104 20.51 -12.03 17.75
N LEU A 105 19.26 -12.47 17.66
CA LEU A 105 18.09 -11.72 18.09
C LEU A 105 17.79 -12.06 19.56
N LEU A 106 17.72 -11.04 20.42
CA LEU A 106 17.30 -11.14 21.81
C LEU A 106 15.98 -10.40 21.98
N VAL A 107 14.92 -11.12 22.35
CA VAL A 107 13.61 -10.55 22.65
C VAL A 107 13.38 -10.64 24.15
N ILE A 108 13.28 -9.49 24.83
CA ILE A 108 12.82 -9.46 26.23
C ILE A 108 11.30 -9.23 26.23
N ALA A 109 10.56 -10.13 26.88
CA ALA A 109 9.11 -10.12 26.87
C ALA A 109 8.55 -10.46 28.26
N ASN A 110 7.35 -9.95 28.54
CA ASN A 110 6.61 -10.27 29.75
C ASN A 110 5.57 -11.36 29.46
N LYS A 111 5.07 -11.99 30.53
CA LYS A 111 3.84 -12.80 30.50
C LYS A 111 2.71 -11.97 31.10
N PRO A 112 1.99 -11.16 30.30
CA PRO A 112 0.86 -10.36 30.80
C PRO A 112 -0.17 -11.24 31.51
N GLU A 113 -0.72 -10.73 32.61
CA GLU A 113 -1.79 -11.42 33.37
C GLU A 113 -3.09 -11.53 32.56
N HIS A 114 -3.38 -10.51 31.74
CA HIS A 114 -4.53 -10.44 30.84
C HIS A 114 -4.04 -10.19 29.41
N PRO A 115 -3.59 -11.24 28.69
CA PRO A 115 -3.09 -11.08 27.33
C PRO A 115 -4.23 -10.75 26.37
N SER A 116 -4.02 -9.78 25.48
CA SER A 116 -4.84 -9.62 24.28
C SER A 116 -4.60 -10.77 23.29
N GLU A 117 -5.46 -10.91 22.29
CA GLU A 117 -5.27 -11.89 21.23
C GLU A 117 -3.97 -11.66 20.44
N ALA A 118 -3.55 -10.41 20.27
CA ALA A 118 -2.25 -10.08 19.69
C ALA A 118 -1.09 -10.54 20.58
N ASP A 119 -1.21 -10.41 21.91
CA ASP A 119 -0.20 -10.90 22.86
C ASP A 119 -0.11 -12.42 22.83
N LEU A 120 -1.26 -13.11 22.80
CA LEU A 120 -1.32 -14.57 22.68
C LEU A 120 -0.66 -15.04 21.38
N TRP A 121 -0.97 -14.39 20.26
CA TRP A 121 -0.33 -14.67 18.97
C TRP A 121 1.20 -14.56 19.07
N MET A 122 1.69 -13.42 19.56
CA MET A 122 3.13 -13.21 19.68
C MET A 122 3.78 -14.17 20.68
N GLN A 123 3.14 -14.50 21.80
CA GLN A 123 3.63 -15.49 22.75
C GLN A 123 3.78 -16.88 22.11
N MET A 124 2.80 -17.34 21.32
CA MET A 124 2.91 -18.60 20.59
C MET A 124 4.13 -18.58 19.65
N HIS A 125 4.38 -17.47 18.97
CA HIS A 125 5.52 -17.33 18.08
C HIS A 125 6.86 -17.19 18.83
N TRP A 126 6.90 -16.51 19.98
CA TRP A 126 8.08 -16.45 20.84
C TRP A 126 8.48 -17.82 21.38
N GLN A 127 7.51 -18.69 21.66
CA GLN A 127 7.78 -20.07 22.10
C GLN A 127 8.43 -20.94 21.01
N LYS A 128 8.33 -20.57 19.73
CA LYS A 128 9.05 -21.22 18.63
C LYS A 128 10.54 -20.85 18.58
N LEU A 129 10.96 -19.79 19.28
CA LEU A 129 12.37 -19.40 19.43
C LEU A 129 13.05 -20.18 20.55
N THR A 130 14.35 -19.98 20.74
CA THR A 130 15.03 -20.51 21.93
C THR A 130 14.53 -19.75 23.16
N VAL A 131 13.90 -20.42 24.12
CA VAL A 131 13.34 -19.77 25.30
C VAL A 131 14.31 -19.86 26.48
N ILE A 132 14.60 -18.72 27.10
CA ILE A 132 15.26 -18.64 28.41
C ILE A 132 14.27 -18.02 29.38
N ASP A 133 13.87 -18.78 30.39
CA ASP A 133 12.95 -18.32 31.44
C ASP A 133 13.67 -18.37 32.78
N GLN A 134 13.57 -17.31 33.57
CA GLN A 134 14.20 -17.21 34.90
C GLN A 134 13.83 -18.39 35.82
N SER A 135 12.63 -18.94 35.66
CA SER A 135 12.08 -20.03 36.48
C SER A 135 12.35 -21.44 35.94
N LEU A 136 12.86 -21.57 34.70
CA LEU A 136 13.05 -22.85 34.02
C LEU A 136 14.54 -23.19 33.82
N PRO A 137 14.90 -24.48 33.70
CA PRO A 137 16.25 -24.86 33.32
C PRO A 137 16.59 -24.39 31.90
N LEU A 138 17.88 -24.14 31.65
CA LEU A 138 18.37 -23.77 30.33
C LEU A 138 18.08 -24.88 29.30
N PRO A 139 17.67 -24.53 28.07
CA PRO A 139 17.46 -25.52 27.02
C PRO A 139 18.78 -26.16 26.59
N LYS A 140 18.72 -27.37 26.00
CA LYS A 140 19.92 -28.04 25.47
C LYS A 140 20.29 -27.43 24.11
N LEU A 141 21.56 -27.07 23.94
CA LEU A 141 22.09 -26.69 22.63
C LEU A 141 22.09 -27.91 21.69
N SER A 142 21.53 -27.76 20.50
CA SER A 142 21.64 -28.76 19.45
C SER A 142 23.04 -28.71 18.83
N SER A 143 23.61 -29.88 18.53
CA SER A 143 24.85 -29.97 17.75
C SER A 143 24.54 -29.59 16.30
N VAL A 144 25.24 -28.60 15.76
CA VAL A 144 25.03 -28.16 14.37
C VAL A 144 26.24 -28.54 13.52
N GLN A 145 25.97 -29.07 12.32
CA GLN A 145 27.00 -29.33 11.32
C GLN A 145 27.40 -27.99 10.69
N SER A 146 28.70 -27.74 10.58
CA SER A 146 29.25 -26.56 9.91
C SER A 146 28.75 -26.49 8.47
N GLY A 147 28.02 -25.42 8.15
CA GLY A 147 27.55 -25.16 6.79
C GLY A 147 28.68 -24.60 5.94
N ALA A 148 28.82 -25.08 4.70
CA ALA A 148 29.72 -24.45 3.74
C ALA A 148 29.21 -23.03 3.42
N LYS A 149 30.12 -22.06 3.35
CA LYS A 149 29.81 -20.70 2.88
C LYS A 149 29.55 -20.78 1.37
N GLU A 150 28.30 -20.94 0.97
CA GLU A 150 27.90 -20.91 -0.45
C GLU A 150 28.35 -19.59 -1.11
N ASN A 151 28.50 -19.59 -2.45
CA ASN A 151 28.84 -18.38 -3.19
C ASN A 151 27.65 -17.41 -3.20
N GLN A 152 27.59 -16.51 -2.22
CA GLN A 152 26.43 -15.66 -1.89
C GLN A 152 26.02 -14.64 -2.96
N PHE A 153 26.78 -14.46 -4.05
CA PHE A 153 26.58 -13.37 -5.01
C PHE A 153 26.32 -13.80 -6.45
N GLU A 154 26.15 -15.09 -6.72
CA GLU A 154 25.97 -15.60 -8.08
C GLU A 154 24.76 -14.96 -8.79
N GLN A 155 23.61 -14.94 -8.12
CA GLN A 155 22.39 -14.32 -8.68
C GLN A 155 22.51 -12.80 -8.81
N GLN A 156 23.29 -12.15 -7.93
CA GLN A 156 23.53 -10.70 -8.03
C GLN A 156 24.36 -10.36 -9.28
N ILE A 157 25.38 -11.17 -9.60
CA ILE A 157 26.19 -11.00 -10.80
C ILE A 157 25.32 -11.17 -12.06
N GLU A 158 24.41 -12.15 -12.07
CA GLU A 158 23.46 -12.32 -13.17
C GLU A 158 22.53 -11.10 -13.32
N ALA A 159 22.00 -10.56 -12.21
CA ALA A 159 21.17 -9.36 -12.23
C ALA A 159 21.90 -8.15 -12.82
N VAL A 160 23.16 -7.94 -12.43
CA VAL A 160 24.00 -6.87 -12.98
C VAL A 160 24.13 -7.02 -14.50
N ALA A 161 24.48 -8.21 -14.98
CA ALA A 161 24.61 -8.48 -16.41
C ALA A 161 23.30 -8.25 -17.18
N LEU A 162 22.15 -8.56 -16.58
CA LEU A 162 20.84 -8.30 -17.18
C LEU A 162 20.53 -6.80 -17.28
N VAL A 163 20.90 -6.00 -16.27
CA VAL A 163 20.75 -4.53 -16.31
C VAL A 163 21.60 -3.95 -17.44
N GLU A 164 22.85 -4.38 -17.57
CA GLU A 164 23.73 -3.95 -18.67
C GLU A 164 23.14 -4.30 -20.04
N LYS A 165 22.48 -5.45 -20.15
CA LYS A 165 21.82 -5.93 -21.37
C LYS A 165 20.64 -5.06 -21.79
N VAL A 166 19.97 -4.36 -20.87
CA VAL A 166 18.91 -3.39 -21.22
C VAL A 166 19.47 -2.21 -22.00
N VAL A 167 20.69 -1.76 -21.66
CA VAL A 167 21.34 -0.64 -22.33
C VAL A 167 21.93 -1.07 -23.68
N THR A 168 22.61 -2.22 -23.71
CA THR A 168 23.33 -2.72 -24.88
C THR A 168 22.44 -3.47 -25.88
N GLY A 169 21.28 -3.97 -25.44
CA GLY A 169 20.32 -4.68 -26.27
C GLY A 169 19.33 -3.80 -27.03
N HIS A 170 18.26 -4.43 -27.53
CA HIS A 170 17.19 -3.75 -28.27
C HIS A 170 16.32 -2.88 -27.35
N ARG A 171 15.89 -1.72 -27.88
CA ARG A 171 14.93 -0.82 -27.22
C ARG A 171 13.58 -1.52 -26.97
N LYS A 172 12.79 -1.01 -26.01
CA LYS A 172 11.46 -1.52 -25.66
C LYS A 172 11.48 -2.96 -25.12
N ARG A 173 12.58 -3.35 -24.47
CA ARG A 173 12.75 -4.64 -23.78
C ARG A 173 13.12 -4.37 -22.31
N PRO A 174 12.14 -3.98 -21.48
CA PRO A 174 12.40 -3.67 -20.09
C PRO A 174 12.80 -4.93 -19.32
N LEU A 175 13.59 -4.74 -18.27
CA LEU A 175 13.90 -5.77 -17.28
C LEU A 175 13.03 -5.54 -16.03
N VAL A 176 12.45 -6.60 -15.51
CA VAL A 176 11.77 -6.62 -14.21
C VAL A 176 12.57 -7.52 -13.28
N LEU A 177 13.24 -6.91 -12.32
CA LEU A 177 13.92 -7.56 -11.20
C LEU A 177 12.95 -7.66 -10.02
N THR A 178 12.71 -8.88 -9.57
CA THR A 178 11.92 -9.12 -8.36
C THR A 178 12.75 -9.91 -7.37
N ALA A 179 12.52 -9.68 -6.08
CA ALA A 179 13.16 -10.44 -5.03
C ALA A 179 12.48 -10.11 -3.72
N ASP A 180 12.75 -10.91 -2.70
CA ASP A 180 12.44 -10.52 -1.34
C ASP A 180 13.48 -9.54 -0.78
N ARG A 181 13.30 -9.10 0.47
CA ARG A 181 14.22 -8.14 1.09
C ARG A 181 15.57 -8.77 1.41
N GLY A 182 16.68 -8.04 1.21
CA GLY A 182 18.01 -8.56 1.58
C GLY A 182 18.61 -9.54 0.56
N ARG A 183 18.06 -9.57 -0.66
CA ARG A 183 18.58 -10.33 -1.82
C ARG A 183 19.44 -9.46 -2.76
N GLY A 184 19.72 -8.20 -2.39
CA GLY A 184 20.69 -7.36 -3.09
C GLY A 184 20.22 -6.64 -4.36
N LYS A 185 18.91 -6.45 -4.58
CA LYS A 185 18.33 -5.76 -5.76
C LYS A 185 18.92 -4.35 -5.99
N THR A 186 18.73 -3.44 -5.04
CA THR A 186 19.21 -2.05 -5.15
C THR A 186 20.74 -1.98 -5.25
N SER A 187 21.45 -2.90 -4.57
CA SER A 187 22.89 -3.06 -4.70
C SER A 187 23.29 -3.46 -6.13
N ALA A 188 22.59 -4.42 -6.75
CA ALA A 188 22.83 -4.82 -8.14
C ALA A 188 22.61 -3.65 -9.10
N LEU A 189 21.59 -2.82 -8.89
CA LEU A 189 21.37 -1.60 -9.67
C LEU A 189 22.55 -0.63 -9.55
N GLY A 190 23.05 -0.40 -8.32
CA GLY A 190 24.21 0.47 -8.09
C GLY A 190 25.49 -0.04 -8.74
N ILE A 191 25.75 -1.35 -8.65
CA ILE A 191 26.91 -2.01 -9.29
C ILE A 191 26.81 -1.87 -10.81
N ALA A 192 25.64 -2.17 -11.40
CA ALA A 192 25.44 -2.05 -12.84
C ALA A 192 25.61 -0.60 -13.33
N CYS A 193 25.10 0.39 -12.59
CA CYS A 193 25.35 1.80 -12.91
C CYS A 193 26.84 2.16 -12.93
N ALA A 194 27.60 1.63 -11.97
CA ALA A 194 29.04 1.87 -11.89
C ALA A 194 29.76 1.32 -13.13
N GLU A 195 29.56 0.04 -13.45
CA GLU A 195 30.18 -0.63 -14.60
C GLU A 195 29.79 0.04 -15.93
N LEU A 196 28.53 0.45 -16.05
CA LEU A 196 28.02 1.16 -17.21
C LEU A 196 28.71 2.54 -17.40
N LEU A 197 28.82 3.33 -16.33
CA LEU A 197 29.46 4.66 -16.37
C LEU A 197 30.97 4.58 -16.59
N GLU A 198 31.62 3.53 -16.11
CA GLU A 198 33.05 3.29 -16.36
C GLU A 198 33.32 3.05 -17.86
N ARG A 199 32.41 2.34 -18.55
CA ARG A 199 32.55 2.03 -19.99
C ARG A 199 32.29 3.24 -20.88
N LYS A 200 31.28 4.07 -20.57
CA LYS A 200 30.93 5.26 -21.36
C LYS A 200 30.11 6.26 -20.55
N PRO A 201 30.22 7.57 -20.85
CA PRO A 201 29.37 8.57 -20.20
C PRO A 201 27.90 8.35 -20.58
N MET A 202 27.03 8.31 -19.57
CA MET A 202 25.59 8.10 -19.69
C MET A 202 24.81 8.96 -18.71
N ARG A 203 23.58 9.27 -19.10
CA ARG A 203 22.57 9.91 -18.26
C ARG A 203 21.67 8.82 -17.69
N ILE A 204 21.94 8.39 -16.46
CA ILE A 204 21.15 7.39 -15.76
C ILE A 204 20.19 8.11 -14.80
N LEU A 205 18.90 7.89 -14.99
CA LEU A 205 17.88 8.38 -14.07
C LEU A 205 17.41 7.26 -13.17
N VAL A 206 17.13 7.60 -11.91
CA VAL A 206 16.57 6.68 -10.93
C VAL A 206 15.32 7.32 -10.33
N THR A 207 14.21 6.58 -10.33
CA THR A 207 12.99 6.98 -9.65
C THR A 207 12.61 5.92 -8.64
N ALA A 208 12.09 6.36 -7.50
CA ALA A 208 11.65 5.51 -6.39
C ALA A 208 10.64 6.31 -5.55
N PRO A 209 9.89 5.69 -4.63
CA PRO A 209 8.91 6.39 -3.78
C PRO A 209 9.53 7.54 -2.97
N ASN A 210 10.80 7.39 -2.58
CA ASN A 210 11.55 8.43 -1.89
C ASN A 210 13.05 8.32 -2.18
N ILE A 211 13.78 9.41 -1.97
CA ILE A 211 15.22 9.48 -2.22
C ILE A 211 16.06 8.58 -1.29
N LYS A 212 15.55 8.21 -0.10
CA LYS A 212 16.31 7.35 0.82
C LYS A 212 16.41 5.92 0.28
N ALA A 213 15.40 5.45 -0.45
CA ALA A 213 15.38 4.11 -1.06
C ALA A 213 16.55 3.90 -2.04
N VAL A 214 17.00 4.96 -2.71
CA VAL A 214 18.07 4.89 -3.72
C VAL A 214 19.47 5.13 -3.15
N GLU A 215 19.61 5.39 -1.86
CA GLU A 215 20.92 5.63 -1.23
C GLU A 215 21.93 4.49 -1.47
N PRO A 216 21.55 3.20 -1.40
CA PRO A 216 22.48 2.11 -1.69
C PRO A 216 23.01 2.15 -3.13
N VAL A 217 22.22 2.59 -4.12
CA VAL A 217 22.67 2.76 -5.51
C VAL A 217 23.90 3.66 -5.56
N TYR A 218 23.84 4.78 -4.85
CA TYR A 218 24.94 5.75 -4.81
C TYR A 218 26.14 5.26 -4.00
N GLN A 219 25.92 4.56 -2.88
CA GLN A 219 27.00 3.98 -2.08
C GLN A 219 27.82 2.96 -2.88
N HIS A 220 27.15 2.08 -3.63
CA HIS A 220 27.82 1.11 -4.49
C HIS A 220 28.53 1.79 -5.66
N ALA A 221 27.91 2.78 -6.29
CA ALA A 221 28.54 3.55 -7.36
C ALA A 221 29.81 4.28 -6.89
N LEU A 222 29.78 4.96 -5.74
CA LEU A 222 30.95 5.63 -5.15
C LEU A 222 32.08 4.66 -4.78
N ARG A 223 31.73 3.45 -4.33
CA ARG A 223 32.72 2.43 -3.95
C ARG A 223 33.47 1.89 -5.17
N LEU A 224 32.79 1.74 -6.30
CA LEU A 224 33.34 1.13 -7.52
C LEU A 224 33.97 2.15 -8.47
N LEU A 225 33.45 3.39 -8.52
CA LEU A 225 33.95 4.45 -9.39
C LEU A 225 34.83 5.43 -8.60
N SER A 226 36.14 5.37 -8.83
CA SER A 226 37.09 6.32 -8.24
C SER A 226 36.87 7.78 -8.68
N THR A 227 36.29 8.00 -9.87
CA THR A 227 35.98 9.33 -10.41
C THR A 227 34.61 9.86 -9.99
N ALA A 228 33.83 9.09 -9.23
CA ALA A 228 32.49 9.49 -8.85
C ALA A 228 32.50 10.50 -7.71
N GLN A 229 31.73 11.58 -7.85
CA GLN A 229 31.52 12.57 -6.80
C GLN A 229 30.03 12.80 -6.57
N ARG A 230 29.66 12.84 -5.29
CA ARG A 230 28.33 13.25 -4.85
C ARG A 230 28.23 14.78 -4.90
N VAL A 231 27.66 15.32 -5.97
CA VAL A 231 27.54 16.79 -6.17
C VAL A 231 26.32 17.35 -5.45
N LYS A 232 25.22 16.58 -5.43
CA LYS A 232 23.99 16.92 -4.68
C LYS A 232 23.43 15.66 -4.03
N LYS A 233 22.46 15.84 -3.13
CA LYS A 233 21.76 14.73 -2.48
C LYS A 233 21.08 13.80 -3.49
N ASP A 234 20.62 14.34 -4.61
CA ASP A 234 19.92 13.65 -5.69
C ASP A 234 20.80 13.35 -6.90
N ARG A 235 22.10 13.68 -6.89
CA ARG A 235 22.96 13.57 -8.07
C ARG A 235 24.39 13.17 -7.75
N LEU A 236 24.84 12.12 -8.43
CA LEU A 236 26.23 11.65 -8.47
C LEU A 236 26.76 11.81 -9.88
N GLU A 237 27.92 12.45 -10.02
CA GLU A 237 28.58 12.65 -11.32
C GLU A 237 29.82 11.78 -11.42
N ALA A 238 30.08 11.22 -12.60
CA ALA A 238 31.26 10.44 -12.90
C ALA A 238 31.75 10.82 -14.31
N GLY A 239 32.77 11.68 -14.38
CA GLY A 239 33.24 12.26 -15.63
C GLY A 239 32.14 13.11 -16.31
N GLN A 240 31.73 12.71 -17.51
CA GLN A 240 30.64 13.37 -18.27
C GLN A 240 29.27 12.69 -18.09
N GLY A 241 29.20 11.59 -17.35
CA GLY A 241 27.97 10.88 -17.01
C GLY A 241 27.46 11.20 -15.61
N TYR A 242 26.22 10.82 -15.32
CA TYR A 242 25.64 10.99 -13.99
C TYR A 242 24.56 9.96 -13.68
N ILE A 243 24.35 9.75 -12.37
CA ILE A 243 23.18 9.10 -11.79
C ILE A 243 22.38 10.18 -11.08
N GLN A 244 21.11 10.38 -11.46
CA GLN A 244 20.24 11.38 -10.85
C GLN A 244 18.91 10.78 -10.40
N PHE A 245 18.53 11.07 -9.15
CA PHE A 245 17.20 10.77 -8.63
C PHE A 245 16.21 11.83 -9.09
N ILE A 246 15.04 11.39 -9.56
CA ILE A 246 13.89 12.26 -9.84
C ILE A 246 12.66 11.58 -9.24
N ALA A 247 11.82 12.35 -8.54
CA ALA A 247 10.59 11.81 -7.97
C ALA A 247 9.61 11.38 -9.08
N PRO A 248 8.75 10.36 -8.87
CA PRO A 248 7.90 9.83 -9.93
C PRO A 248 6.96 10.86 -10.58
N ASP A 249 6.45 11.81 -9.79
CA ASP A 249 5.57 12.88 -10.23
C ASP A 249 6.32 13.98 -11.01
N GLU A 250 7.51 14.36 -10.57
CA GLU A 250 8.39 15.28 -11.28
C GLU A 250 8.88 14.67 -12.61
N LEU A 251 9.18 13.38 -12.62
CA LEU A 251 9.62 12.63 -13.81
C LEU A 251 8.54 12.65 -14.91
N LEU A 252 7.27 12.46 -14.53
CA LEU A 252 6.14 12.49 -15.46
C LEU A 252 5.76 13.91 -15.90
N CYS A 253 6.06 14.91 -15.07
CA CYS A 253 5.83 16.32 -15.40
C CYS A 253 6.87 16.85 -16.41
N SER A 254 8.15 16.55 -16.17
CA SER A 254 9.28 17.12 -16.91
C SER A 254 9.75 16.26 -18.09
N LEU A 255 9.52 14.94 -18.04
CA LEU A 255 9.91 13.96 -19.07
C LEU A 255 11.34 14.15 -19.61
N PRO A 256 12.38 14.19 -18.75
CA PRO A 256 13.76 14.43 -19.17
C PRO A 256 14.35 13.26 -19.97
N ASP A 257 15.15 13.58 -20.98
CA ASP A 257 15.89 12.57 -21.74
C ASP A 257 16.92 11.82 -20.89
N CYS A 258 16.96 10.49 -21.05
CA CYS A 258 17.96 9.64 -20.41
C CYS A 258 18.38 8.45 -21.27
N ASP A 259 19.52 7.86 -20.93
CA ASP A 259 20.03 6.66 -21.59
C ASP A 259 19.49 5.37 -20.93
N LEU A 260 19.20 5.43 -19.64
CA LEU A 260 18.63 4.35 -18.83
C LEU A 260 17.79 4.96 -17.71
N LEU A 261 16.57 4.44 -17.53
CA LEU A 261 15.73 4.76 -16.38
C LEU A 261 15.58 3.52 -15.49
N LEU A 262 15.98 3.67 -14.23
CA LEU A 262 15.79 2.69 -13.17
C LEU A 262 14.60 3.10 -12.31
N VAL A 263 13.67 2.18 -12.09
CA VAL A 263 12.50 2.36 -11.24
C VAL A 263 12.66 1.38 -10.07
N ASP A 264 13.17 1.85 -8.93
CA ASP A 264 13.39 1.01 -7.75
C ASP A 264 12.20 1.08 -6.77
N GLU A 265 11.95 -0.03 -6.08
CA GLU A 265 10.72 -0.27 -5.31
C GLU A 265 9.45 0.12 -6.08
N ALA A 266 9.36 -0.35 -7.34
CA ALA A 266 8.31 0.00 -8.28
C ALA A 266 6.89 -0.35 -7.75
N ALA A 267 6.74 -1.36 -6.90
CA ALA A 267 5.48 -1.69 -6.24
C ALA A 267 4.86 -0.56 -5.42
N ALA A 268 5.68 0.33 -4.88
CA ALA A 268 5.22 1.45 -4.09
C ALA A 268 4.93 2.70 -4.94
N ILE A 269 5.03 2.60 -6.27
CA ILE A 269 4.62 3.64 -7.22
C ILE A 269 3.28 3.24 -7.85
N PRO A 270 2.28 4.14 -7.95
CA PRO A 270 1.00 3.84 -8.57
C PRO A 270 1.14 3.23 -9.97
N VAL A 271 0.40 2.14 -10.22
CA VAL A 271 0.39 1.45 -11.53
C VAL A 271 0.12 2.41 -12.71
N PRO A 272 -0.81 3.38 -12.64
CA PRO A 272 -1.01 4.34 -13.73
C PRO A 272 0.25 5.14 -14.06
N MET A 273 1.04 5.54 -13.06
CA MET A 273 2.30 6.25 -13.27
C MET A 273 3.34 5.34 -13.94
N LEU A 274 3.44 4.08 -13.50
CA LEU A 274 4.33 3.10 -14.13
C LEU A 274 4.00 2.86 -15.60
N LYS A 275 2.70 2.82 -15.95
CA LYS A 275 2.24 2.71 -17.34
C LYS A 275 2.69 3.91 -18.17
N GLN A 276 2.46 5.14 -17.70
CA GLN A 276 2.89 6.37 -18.37
C GLN A 276 4.42 6.44 -18.54
N ILE A 277 5.18 6.06 -17.50
CA ILE A 277 6.65 5.96 -17.57
C ILE A 277 7.06 4.97 -18.67
N THR A 278 6.40 3.81 -18.74
CA THR A 278 6.70 2.75 -19.72
C THR A 278 6.39 3.14 -21.16
N GLU A 279 5.35 3.95 -21.36
CA GLU A 279 4.96 4.46 -22.68
C GLU A 279 6.01 5.42 -23.24
N HIS A 280 6.55 6.30 -22.39
CA HIS A 280 7.54 7.30 -22.77
C HIS A 280 8.96 6.72 -22.90
N TYR A 281 9.48 6.07 -21.85
CA TYR A 281 10.86 5.58 -21.80
C TYR A 281 11.01 4.19 -22.44
N HIS A 282 12.18 3.87 -22.97
CA HIS A 282 12.40 2.63 -23.75
C HIS A 282 13.46 1.69 -23.19
N ARG A 283 14.37 2.19 -22.35
CA ARG A 283 15.39 1.41 -21.63
C ARG A 283 15.08 1.53 -20.15
N LEU A 284 14.40 0.51 -19.65
CA LEU A 284 13.74 0.53 -18.35
C LEU A 284 14.16 -0.70 -17.57
N VAL A 285 14.49 -0.49 -16.30
CA VAL A 285 14.62 -1.57 -15.31
C VAL A 285 13.66 -1.24 -14.18
N PHE A 286 12.74 -2.15 -13.90
CA PHE A 286 11.90 -2.12 -12.72
C PHE A 286 12.50 -3.06 -11.68
N SER A 287 12.66 -2.60 -10.45
CA SER A 287 13.05 -3.40 -9.30
C SER A 287 11.95 -3.31 -8.26
N SER A 288 11.54 -4.44 -7.69
CA SER A 288 10.48 -4.45 -6.67
C SER A 288 10.64 -5.58 -5.67
N THR A 289 10.27 -5.30 -4.41
CA THR A 289 10.11 -6.34 -3.39
C THR A 289 8.77 -7.07 -3.54
N ILE A 290 8.76 -8.41 -3.55
CA ILE A 290 7.51 -9.21 -3.61
C ILE A 290 7.03 -9.52 -2.20
N HIS A 291 7.86 -10.18 -1.38
CA HIS A 291 7.56 -10.47 0.01
C HIS A 291 8.45 -9.64 0.94
N GLY A 292 7.82 -8.91 1.86
CA GLY A 292 8.50 -8.01 2.79
C GLY A 292 7.54 -7.17 3.63
N TYR A 293 8.08 -6.57 4.68
CA TYR A 293 7.30 -5.79 5.66
C TYR A 293 6.94 -4.36 5.21
N GLU A 294 7.54 -3.85 4.12
CA GLU A 294 7.27 -2.51 3.58
C GLU A 294 6.10 -2.47 2.58
N GLY A 295 5.38 -3.59 2.42
CA GLY A 295 4.21 -3.72 1.55
C GLY A 295 4.38 -4.84 0.52
N CYS A 296 3.30 -5.57 0.26
CA CYS A 296 3.29 -6.63 -0.75
C CYS A 296 3.19 -6.02 -2.15
N GLY A 297 4.24 -6.17 -2.96
CA GLY A 297 4.30 -5.67 -4.34
C GLY A 297 3.43 -6.43 -5.34
N ARG A 298 2.38 -7.10 -4.87
CA ARG A 298 1.56 -7.99 -5.70
C ARG A 298 0.69 -7.22 -6.68
N GLY A 299 0.23 -6.00 -6.37
CA GLY A 299 -0.41 -5.13 -7.37
C GLY A 299 0.51 -4.82 -8.57
N PHE A 300 1.82 -4.71 -8.33
CA PHE A 300 2.81 -4.58 -9.38
C PHE A 300 2.99 -5.90 -10.17
N THR A 301 3.13 -7.03 -9.48
CA THR A 301 3.31 -8.33 -10.16
C THR A 301 2.07 -8.82 -10.92
N LEU A 302 0.87 -8.66 -10.35
CA LEU A 302 -0.37 -9.12 -10.95
C LEU A 302 -0.88 -8.14 -12.01
N LYS A 303 -0.97 -6.83 -11.71
CA LYS A 303 -1.58 -5.88 -12.67
C LYS A 303 -0.58 -5.27 -13.63
N PHE A 304 0.58 -4.81 -13.13
CA PHE A 304 1.53 -4.07 -13.97
C PHE A 304 2.40 -5.00 -14.83
N VAL A 305 2.94 -6.08 -14.27
CA VAL A 305 3.79 -7.02 -15.03
C VAL A 305 3.00 -7.76 -16.11
N GLU A 306 1.74 -8.13 -15.87
CA GLU A 306 0.86 -8.70 -16.91
C GLU A 306 0.64 -7.70 -18.06
N TRP A 307 0.22 -6.47 -17.72
CA TRP A 307 0.09 -5.41 -18.71
C TRP A 307 1.43 -5.14 -19.46
N LEU A 308 2.56 -5.21 -18.75
CA LEU A 308 3.88 -5.00 -19.36
C LEU A 308 4.24 -6.11 -20.36
N LYS A 309 3.88 -7.37 -20.07
CA LYS A 309 4.09 -8.50 -20.99
C LYS A 309 3.33 -8.27 -22.30
N GLU A 310 2.10 -7.78 -22.21
CA GLU A 310 1.28 -7.46 -23.39
C GLU A 310 1.85 -6.28 -24.18
N GLN A 311 2.23 -5.19 -23.51
CA GLN A 311 2.72 -3.97 -24.17
C GLN A 311 4.18 -4.05 -24.64
N ARG A 312 4.98 -4.93 -24.03
CA ARG A 312 6.40 -5.14 -24.30
C ARG A 312 6.73 -6.64 -24.34
N PRO A 313 6.36 -7.37 -25.43
CA PRO A 313 6.56 -8.83 -25.52
C PRO A 313 8.01 -9.31 -25.39
N GLY A 314 9.00 -8.41 -25.56
CA GLY A 314 10.42 -8.69 -25.36
C GLY A 314 10.95 -8.40 -23.96
N MET A 315 10.07 -8.11 -22.99
CA MET A 315 10.47 -7.90 -21.60
C MET A 315 11.12 -9.14 -21.00
N LYS A 316 11.99 -8.93 -20.01
CA LYS A 316 12.59 -10.00 -19.22
C LYS A 316 12.20 -9.86 -17.77
N SER A 317 11.81 -10.96 -17.14
CA SER A 317 11.65 -11.06 -15.70
C SER A 317 12.78 -11.92 -15.12
N HIS A 318 13.36 -11.48 -14.02
CA HIS A 318 14.35 -12.25 -13.27
C HIS A 318 14.06 -12.11 -11.78
N HIS A 319 14.09 -13.23 -11.06
CA HIS A 319 13.73 -13.31 -9.65
C HIS A 319 14.94 -13.75 -8.82
N LEU A 320 15.35 -12.91 -7.86
CA LEU A 320 16.45 -13.22 -6.95
C LEU A 320 15.90 -13.90 -5.69
N GLN A 321 16.37 -15.12 -5.46
CA GLN A 321 16.00 -15.94 -4.30
C GLN A 321 17.12 -15.93 -3.25
N GLN A 322 18.37 -15.89 -3.69
CA GLN A 322 19.56 -16.04 -2.84
C GLN A 322 19.71 -14.84 -1.89
N PRO A 323 19.61 -15.06 -0.56
CA PRO A 323 19.92 -14.00 0.40
C PRO A 323 21.42 -13.69 0.38
N ILE A 324 21.77 -12.41 0.45
CA ILE A 324 23.18 -11.97 0.46
C ILE A 324 23.70 -11.71 1.88
N ARG A 325 22.80 -11.61 2.87
CA ARG A 325 23.12 -11.24 4.26
C ARG A 325 23.19 -12.44 5.21
N TRP A 326 22.49 -13.52 4.92
CA TRP A 326 22.39 -14.72 5.76
C TRP A 326 22.25 -15.98 4.88
N SER A 327 22.30 -17.17 5.49
CA SER A 327 22.15 -18.45 4.79
C SER A 327 20.75 -18.64 4.16
N ALA A 328 20.64 -19.33 3.03
CA ALA A 328 19.35 -19.64 2.40
C ALA A 328 18.39 -20.45 3.31
N ASN A 329 18.92 -21.21 4.27
CA ASN A 329 18.15 -22.03 5.21
C ASN A 329 18.00 -21.37 6.59
N ASP A 330 17.91 -20.04 6.63
CA ASP A 330 17.82 -19.27 7.87
C ASP A 330 16.47 -19.49 8.59
N LYS A 331 16.49 -20.22 9.70
CA LYS A 331 15.28 -20.51 10.48
C LYS A 331 14.59 -19.27 11.04
N LEU A 332 15.36 -18.21 11.32
CA LEU A 332 14.81 -16.97 11.84
C LEU A 332 14.02 -16.21 10.75
N GLU A 333 14.45 -16.29 9.48
CA GLU A 333 13.68 -15.80 8.35
C GLU A 333 12.35 -16.55 8.22
N THR A 334 12.37 -17.88 8.19
CA THR A 334 11.15 -18.69 8.11
C THR A 334 10.19 -18.35 9.26
N TRP A 335 10.72 -18.27 10.48
CA TRP A 335 9.94 -17.86 11.66
C TRP A 335 9.32 -16.47 11.51
N LEU A 336 10.06 -15.48 11.00
CA LEU A 336 9.57 -14.11 10.80
C LEU A 336 8.40 -14.11 9.80
N TYR A 337 8.54 -14.83 8.70
CA TYR A 337 7.50 -14.91 7.67
C TYR A 337 6.23 -15.57 8.20
N GLU A 338 6.36 -16.64 9.00
CA GLU A 338 5.21 -17.26 9.68
C GLU A 338 4.56 -16.34 10.72
N ALA A 339 5.36 -15.66 11.55
CA ALA A 339 4.87 -14.82 12.65
C ALA A 339 4.06 -13.61 12.19
N PHE A 340 4.38 -13.08 11.01
CA PHE A 340 3.73 -11.90 10.43
C PHE A 340 3.03 -12.17 9.10
N LEU A 341 2.83 -13.45 8.75
CA LEU A 341 2.13 -13.91 7.54
C LEU A 341 2.62 -13.25 6.24
N LEU A 342 3.95 -13.07 6.10
CA LEU A 342 4.56 -12.33 4.97
C LEU A 342 4.61 -13.15 3.66
N ASN A 343 4.51 -14.47 3.76
CA ASN A 343 4.42 -15.44 2.65
C ASN A 343 3.00 -16.01 2.48
N ALA A 344 1.96 -15.36 2.98
CA ALA A 344 0.60 -15.85 2.80
C ALA A 344 0.26 -15.90 1.29
N GLU A 345 0.13 -17.10 0.74
CA GLU A 345 -0.23 -17.36 -0.66
C GLU A 345 -1.63 -17.96 -0.73
N LEU A 346 -2.34 -17.68 -1.81
CA LEU A 346 -3.66 -18.24 -2.03
C LEU A 346 -3.48 -19.58 -2.73
N GLU A 347 -4.04 -20.63 -2.13
CA GLU A 347 -4.14 -21.92 -2.79
C GLU A 347 -5.25 -21.86 -3.86
N PRO A 348 -5.03 -22.46 -5.05
CA PRO A 348 -6.05 -22.50 -6.08
C PRO A 348 -7.24 -23.32 -5.61
N ILE A 349 -8.44 -22.77 -5.79
CA ILE A 349 -9.70 -23.44 -5.42
C ILE A 349 -10.23 -24.14 -6.68
N ASN A 350 -10.30 -25.47 -6.65
CA ASN A 350 -10.70 -26.30 -7.80
C ASN A 350 -12.23 -26.28 -8.04
N VAL A 351 -12.82 -25.10 -8.16
CA VAL A 351 -14.25 -24.90 -8.43
C VAL A 351 -14.38 -23.90 -9.58
N ALA A 352 -15.22 -24.22 -10.57
CA ALA A 352 -15.38 -23.37 -11.76
C ALA A 352 -16.21 -22.11 -11.48
N GLU A 353 -17.25 -22.22 -10.65
CA GLU A 353 -18.14 -21.12 -10.28
C GLU A 353 -18.53 -21.25 -8.81
N ILE A 354 -18.53 -20.12 -8.11
CA ILE A 354 -19.00 -20.05 -6.73
C ILE A 354 -20.49 -19.69 -6.74
N GLY A 355 -21.30 -20.58 -6.16
CA GLY A 355 -22.74 -20.38 -6.00
C GLY A 355 -23.07 -19.47 -4.81
N GLU A 356 -23.96 -19.94 -3.94
CA GLU A 356 -24.28 -19.24 -2.70
C GLU A 356 -23.11 -19.36 -1.71
N ILE A 357 -22.77 -18.23 -1.07
CA ILE A 357 -21.75 -18.18 -0.01
C ILE A 357 -22.39 -18.18 1.37
N THR A 358 -21.70 -18.68 2.39
CA THR A 358 -22.05 -18.42 3.80
C THR A 358 -21.12 -17.36 4.35
N LEU A 359 -21.67 -16.32 4.98
CA LEU A 359 -20.86 -15.32 5.68
C LEU A 359 -20.79 -15.70 7.16
N VAL A 360 -19.59 -15.80 7.72
CA VAL A 360 -19.37 -16.15 9.12
C VAL A 360 -18.54 -15.07 9.80
N ASN A 361 -19.04 -14.51 10.90
CA ASN A 361 -18.27 -13.63 11.78
C ASN A 361 -17.38 -14.49 12.69
N LEU A 362 -16.06 -14.49 12.44
CA LEU A 362 -15.11 -15.26 13.24
C LEU A 362 -14.53 -14.40 14.36
N ARG A 363 -14.54 -14.95 15.58
CA ARG A 363 -13.86 -14.34 16.71
C ARG A 363 -12.36 -14.45 16.52
N LYS A 364 -11.62 -13.50 17.10
CA LYS A 364 -10.15 -13.48 17.04
C LYS A 364 -9.52 -14.72 17.67
N SER A 365 -10.11 -15.27 18.73
CA SER A 365 -9.70 -16.53 19.33
C SER A 365 -9.90 -17.74 18.41
N GLU A 366 -10.91 -17.72 17.54
CA GLU A 366 -11.14 -18.74 16.50
C GLU A 366 -10.12 -18.61 15.38
N LEU A 367 -9.76 -17.38 14.99
CA LEU A 367 -8.68 -17.12 14.02
C LEU A 367 -7.32 -17.62 14.52
N ILE A 368 -7.01 -17.38 15.80
CA ILE A 368 -5.74 -17.82 16.40
C ILE A 368 -5.70 -19.35 16.53
N SER A 369 -6.82 -19.98 16.90
CA SER A 369 -6.90 -21.43 17.03
C SER A 369 -6.96 -22.16 15.68
N ASN A 370 -7.29 -21.46 14.58
CA ASN A 370 -7.22 -21.97 13.22
C ASN A 370 -6.29 -21.12 12.30
N PRO A 371 -4.96 -21.30 12.41
CA PRO A 371 -3.99 -20.53 11.65
C PRO A 371 -4.14 -20.64 10.12
N SER A 372 -4.72 -21.72 9.61
CA SER A 372 -4.93 -21.93 8.17
C SER A 372 -5.95 -20.93 7.58
N VAL A 373 -7.07 -20.73 8.28
CA VAL A 373 -8.10 -19.77 7.92
C VAL A 373 -7.56 -18.35 8.07
N LEU A 374 -6.84 -18.06 9.15
CA LEU A 374 -6.21 -16.76 9.36
C LEU A 374 -5.20 -16.43 8.25
N ASN A 375 -4.36 -17.40 7.86
CA ASN A 375 -3.41 -17.25 6.76
C ASN A 375 -4.13 -16.93 5.44
N THR A 376 -5.17 -17.69 5.10
CA THR A 376 -5.96 -17.48 3.87
C THR A 376 -6.67 -16.13 3.87
N CYS A 377 -7.29 -15.75 4.99
CA CYS A 377 -7.92 -14.44 5.16
C CYS A 377 -6.91 -13.31 4.98
N PHE A 378 -5.73 -13.41 5.62
CA PHE A 378 -4.70 -12.40 5.49
C PHE A 378 -4.11 -12.37 4.08
N ALA A 379 -3.91 -13.53 3.43
CA ALA A 379 -3.51 -13.63 2.03
C ALA A 379 -4.49 -12.90 1.11
N LEU A 380 -5.81 -13.06 1.30
CA LEU A 380 -6.82 -12.34 0.53
C LEU A 380 -6.74 -10.83 0.74
N LEU A 381 -6.63 -10.37 2.00
CA LEU A 381 -6.49 -8.95 2.33
C LEU A 381 -5.22 -8.33 1.72
N VAL A 382 -4.12 -9.07 1.75
CA VAL A 382 -2.83 -8.68 1.15
C VAL A 382 -2.91 -8.61 -0.38
N ASN A 383 -3.59 -9.56 -1.02
CA ASN A 383 -3.71 -9.58 -2.48
C ASN A 383 -4.62 -8.46 -3.01
N ALA A 384 -5.66 -8.08 -2.27
CA ALA A 384 -6.62 -7.06 -2.72
C ALA A 384 -6.12 -5.62 -2.53
N HIS A 385 -5.20 -5.36 -1.59
CA HIS A 385 -4.81 -4.01 -1.19
C HIS A 385 -3.34 -3.70 -1.51
N TYR A 386 -3.12 -2.52 -2.10
CA TYR A 386 -1.79 -2.04 -2.52
C TYR A 386 -0.79 -1.83 -1.37
N GLN A 387 -1.28 -1.72 -0.13
CA GLN A 387 -0.44 -1.59 1.07
C GLN A 387 -1.06 -2.37 2.22
N THR A 388 -0.39 -3.45 2.58
CA THR A 388 -0.62 -4.19 3.82
C THR A 388 0.70 -4.24 4.59
N SER A 389 0.66 -3.82 5.85
CA SER A 389 1.82 -3.81 6.73
C SER A 389 1.75 -4.96 7.73
N PRO A 390 2.88 -5.48 8.24
CA PRO A 390 2.90 -6.45 9.33
C PRO A 390 2.07 -6.02 10.55
N SER A 391 2.04 -4.72 10.85
CA SER A 391 1.23 -4.19 11.95
C SER A 391 -0.27 -4.32 11.72
N ASP A 392 -0.73 -4.48 10.48
CA ASP A 392 -2.16 -4.68 10.19
C ASP A 392 -2.69 -5.96 10.85
N LEU A 393 -1.89 -7.03 10.89
CA LEU A 393 -2.25 -8.29 11.57
C LEU A 393 -2.39 -8.07 13.08
N LEU A 394 -1.41 -7.43 13.71
CA LEU A 394 -1.45 -7.21 15.15
C LEU A 394 -2.55 -6.23 15.54
N HIS A 395 -2.77 -5.16 14.76
CA HIS A 395 -3.88 -4.23 15.00
C HIS A 395 -5.23 -4.94 14.86
N LEU A 396 -5.41 -5.80 13.86
CA LEU A 396 -6.61 -6.62 13.72
C LEU A 396 -6.83 -7.48 14.97
N LEU A 397 -5.79 -8.17 15.45
CA LEU A 397 -5.89 -9.02 16.64
C LEU A 397 -6.09 -8.20 17.92
N GLN A 398 -5.61 -6.96 17.98
CA GLN A 398 -5.67 -6.13 19.19
C GLN A 398 -6.95 -5.29 19.31
N ASP A 399 -7.48 -4.75 18.21
CA ASP A 399 -8.56 -3.75 18.25
C ASP A 399 -9.95 -4.36 18.47
N GLU A 400 -10.52 -4.23 19.65
CA GLU A 400 -11.81 -4.85 20.03
C GLU A 400 -12.98 -4.45 19.11
N CYS A 401 -12.93 -3.26 18.51
CA CYS A 401 -13.95 -2.77 17.58
C CYS A 401 -13.84 -3.40 16.18
N SER A 402 -12.70 -4.00 15.85
CA SER A 402 -12.46 -4.65 14.56
C SER A 402 -13.00 -6.08 14.53
N GLN A 403 -13.72 -6.41 13.46
CA GLN A 403 -14.32 -7.72 13.21
C GLN A 403 -13.87 -8.29 11.87
N ILE A 404 -13.87 -9.61 11.75
CA ILE A 404 -13.63 -10.34 10.50
C ILE A 404 -14.82 -11.19 10.14
N TYR A 405 -15.29 -11.00 8.90
CA TYR A 405 -16.29 -11.83 8.26
C TYR A 405 -15.63 -12.62 7.15
N VAL A 406 -15.83 -13.94 7.16
CA VAL A 406 -15.27 -14.87 6.18
C VAL A 406 -16.39 -15.41 5.33
N ALA A 407 -16.24 -15.29 4.01
CA ALA A 407 -17.15 -15.88 3.04
C ALA A 407 -16.66 -17.28 2.67
N LEU A 408 -17.51 -18.28 2.94
CA LEU A 408 -17.23 -19.69 2.72
C LEU A 408 -18.11 -20.25 1.60
N HIS A 409 -17.52 -21.09 0.75
CA HIS A 409 -18.24 -21.96 -0.19
C HIS A 409 -17.74 -23.38 0.02
N ASP A 410 -18.62 -24.30 0.44
CA ASP A 410 -18.28 -25.71 0.74
C ASP A 410 -17.04 -25.91 1.64
N SER A 411 -16.78 -24.94 2.54
CA SER A 411 -15.63 -24.83 3.47
C SER A 411 -14.41 -24.07 2.95
N ASP A 412 -14.33 -23.77 1.65
CA ASP A 412 -13.25 -22.97 1.09
C ASP A 412 -13.49 -21.48 1.33
N VAL A 413 -12.42 -20.78 1.71
CA VAL A 413 -12.45 -19.33 1.94
C VAL A 413 -12.39 -18.60 0.60
N VAL A 414 -13.54 -18.10 0.14
CA VAL A 414 -13.68 -17.40 -1.16
C VAL A 414 -13.62 -15.88 -1.03
N GLY A 415 -13.76 -15.37 0.19
CA GLY A 415 -13.70 -13.94 0.45
C GLY A 415 -13.54 -13.60 1.93
N VAL A 416 -13.10 -12.39 2.22
CA VAL A 416 -12.94 -11.87 3.57
C VAL A 416 -13.30 -10.40 3.61
N MET A 417 -13.93 -9.99 4.71
CA MET A 417 -14.25 -8.60 5.00
C MET A 417 -13.77 -8.23 6.40
N MET A 418 -13.05 -7.13 6.49
CA MET A 418 -12.68 -6.52 7.76
C MET A 418 -13.54 -5.29 7.98
N THR A 419 -14.25 -5.26 9.10
CA THR A 419 -15.10 -4.14 9.49
C THR A 419 -14.64 -3.58 10.83
N VAL A 420 -15.00 -2.33 11.10
CA VAL A 420 -14.79 -1.71 12.40
C VAL A 420 -16.05 -0.95 12.81
N GLU A 421 -16.47 -1.14 14.06
CA GLU A 421 -17.56 -0.36 14.62
C GLU A 421 -17.06 1.04 15.01
N GLU A 422 -17.78 2.08 14.56
CA GLU A 422 -17.47 3.47 14.83
C GLU A 422 -18.74 4.20 15.27
N GLY A 423 -18.63 5.15 16.20
CA GLY A 423 -19.72 6.06 16.53
C GLY A 423 -19.90 6.17 18.03
N ASN A 424 -21.13 6.46 18.47
CA ASN A 424 -21.51 6.59 19.87
C ASN A 424 -20.56 7.53 20.66
N LEU A 425 -20.34 8.71 20.09
CA LEU A 425 -19.43 9.73 20.60
C LEU A 425 -20.12 10.61 21.65
N ASP A 426 -19.38 10.99 22.69
CA ASP A 426 -19.84 11.95 23.70
C ASP A 426 -20.18 13.33 23.08
N GLU A 427 -21.24 13.96 23.56
CA GLU A 427 -21.70 15.26 23.03
C GLU A 427 -20.63 16.36 23.09
N ASN A 428 -19.78 16.39 24.12
CA ASN A 428 -18.71 17.38 24.21
C ASN A 428 -17.61 17.09 23.19
N LEU A 429 -17.31 15.80 22.95
CA LEU A 429 -16.38 15.40 21.91
C LEU A 429 -16.91 15.80 20.53
N VAL A 430 -18.21 15.61 20.26
CA VAL A 430 -18.85 16.04 19.00
C VAL A 430 -18.66 17.54 18.78
N LYS A 431 -18.93 18.38 19.79
CA LYS A 431 -18.71 19.85 19.70
C LYS A 431 -17.27 20.22 19.37
N GLU A 432 -16.29 19.55 19.99
CA GLU A 432 -14.87 19.79 19.73
C GLU A 432 -14.43 19.29 18.35
N ILE A 433 -15.05 18.21 17.84
CA ILE A 433 -14.84 17.72 16.47
C ILE A 433 -15.41 18.72 15.46
N GLN A 434 -16.61 19.25 15.66
CA GLN A 434 -17.21 20.26 14.77
C GLN A 434 -16.29 21.47 14.58
N LEU A 435 -15.63 21.90 15.67
CA LEU A 435 -14.69 23.04 15.65
C LEU A 435 -13.28 22.67 15.17
N GLY A 436 -13.02 21.40 14.84
CA GLY A 436 -11.70 20.92 14.41
C GLY A 436 -10.63 20.94 15.51
N ARG A 437 -11.02 21.07 16.78
CA ARG A 437 -10.11 21.15 17.93
C ARG A 437 -9.61 19.79 18.38
N ARG A 438 -10.46 18.76 18.22
CA ARG A 438 -10.11 17.36 18.48
C ARG A 438 -10.37 16.51 17.26
N ARG A 439 -9.46 15.57 17.02
CA ARG A 439 -9.62 14.47 16.07
C ARG A 439 -9.33 13.17 16.83
N PRO A 440 -10.35 12.50 17.40
CA PRO A 440 -10.13 11.24 18.11
C PRO A 440 -9.51 10.22 17.15
N LYS A 441 -8.73 9.28 17.71
CA LYS A 441 -8.27 8.11 16.96
C LYS A 441 -9.44 7.14 16.77
N GLY A 442 -9.47 6.45 15.65
CA GLY A 442 -10.66 5.70 15.22
C GLY A 442 -11.75 6.62 14.67
N HIS A 443 -12.95 6.10 14.47
CA HIS A 443 -14.14 6.90 14.13
C HIS A 443 -14.03 7.72 12.84
N LEU A 444 -13.37 7.19 11.80
CA LEU A 444 -13.10 7.91 10.56
C LEU A 444 -14.36 8.47 9.91
N ALA A 445 -15.41 7.65 9.77
CA ALA A 445 -16.65 8.04 9.12
C ALA A 445 -17.39 9.13 9.92
N PRO A 446 -17.78 8.93 11.20
CA PRO A 446 -18.51 9.94 11.95
C PRO A 446 -17.71 11.22 12.15
N VAL A 447 -16.39 11.16 12.42
CA VAL A 447 -15.55 12.37 12.53
C VAL A 447 -15.53 13.16 11.22
N SER A 448 -15.44 12.47 10.08
CA SER A 448 -15.46 13.13 8.77
C SER A 448 -16.82 13.78 8.51
N ILE A 449 -17.92 13.10 8.83
CA ILE A 449 -19.27 13.60 8.61
C ILE A 449 -19.55 14.83 9.52
N ILE A 450 -19.23 14.74 10.81
CA ILE A 450 -19.45 15.82 11.78
C ILE A 450 -18.65 17.08 11.40
N ASN A 451 -17.35 16.93 11.12
CA ASN A 451 -16.47 18.07 10.88
C ASN A 451 -16.62 18.68 9.48
N GLN A 452 -16.85 17.86 8.45
CA GLN A 452 -16.75 18.31 7.06
C GLN A 452 -18.10 18.42 6.35
N LEU A 453 -19.10 17.66 6.80
CA LEU A 453 -20.46 17.72 6.24
C LEU A 453 -21.44 18.45 7.17
N GLY A 454 -21.08 18.64 8.45
CA GLY A 454 -21.84 19.47 9.38
C GLY A 454 -23.02 18.77 10.06
N TYR A 455 -23.02 17.44 10.12
CA TYR A 455 -24.09 16.64 10.75
C TYR A 455 -23.64 16.11 12.13
N PRO A 456 -23.79 16.89 13.23
CA PRO A 456 -23.40 16.47 14.58
C PRO A 456 -24.19 15.29 15.13
N GLU A 457 -25.45 15.13 14.74
CA GLU A 457 -26.35 14.05 15.16
C GLU A 457 -25.79 12.66 14.82
N VAL A 458 -24.96 12.57 13.78
CA VAL A 458 -24.26 11.34 13.39
C VAL A 458 -23.28 10.88 14.47
N GLY A 459 -22.83 11.77 15.35
CA GLY A 459 -21.99 11.41 16.50
C GLY A 459 -22.67 10.45 17.47
N ALA A 460 -23.98 10.52 17.63
CA ALA A 460 -24.74 9.63 18.51
C ALA A 460 -25.07 8.27 17.86
N LEU A 461 -24.92 8.15 16.55
CA LEU A 461 -25.20 6.92 15.80
C LEU A 461 -23.98 5.99 15.85
N SER A 462 -24.23 4.69 15.64
CA SER A 462 -23.18 3.70 15.36
C SER A 462 -23.20 3.30 13.89
N THR A 463 -22.02 3.11 13.31
CA THR A 463 -21.80 2.60 11.97
C THR A 463 -20.85 1.42 11.97
N LEU A 464 -21.12 0.46 11.09
CA LEU A 464 -20.17 -0.59 10.78
C LEU A 464 -19.42 -0.20 9.51
N ARG A 465 -18.16 0.22 9.66
CA ARG A 465 -17.34 0.66 8.53
C ARG A 465 -16.61 -0.53 7.91
N VAL A 466 -16.87 -0.81 6.64
CA VAL A 466 -16.09 -1.78 5.86
C VAL A 466 -14.72 -1.17 5.56
N MET A 467 -13.69 -1.67 6.27
CA MET A 467 -12.31 -1.25 6.12
C MET A 467 -11.66 -1.87 4.88
N ARG A 468 -11.87 -3.18 4.71
CA ARG A 468 -11.32 -3.97 3.61
C ARG A 468 -12.33 -5.04 3.21
N ILE A 469 -12.43 -5.27 1.91
CA ILE A 469 -13.20 -6.36 1.33
C ILE A 469 -12.36 -6.97 0.22
N ALA A 470 -12.18 -8.28 0.27
CA ALA A 470 -11.38 -9.03 -0.68
C ALA A 470 -12.12 -10.29 -1.10
N VAL A 471 -12.19 -10.50 -2.41
CA VAL A 471 -12.70 -11.74 -3.02
C VAL A 471 -11.50 -12.43 -3.68
N HIS A 472 -11.48 -13.75 -3.61
CA HIS A 472 -10.46 -14.57 -4.26
C HIS A 472 -10.30 -14.17 -5.75
N PRO A 473 -9.06 -13.92 -6.24
CA PRO A 473 -8.83 -13.38 -7.58
C PRO A 473 -9.52 -14.16 -8.71
N GLU A 474 -9.55 -15.48 -8.62
CA GLU A 474 -10.17 -16.37 -9.62
C GLU A 474 -11.69 -16.23 -9.70
N PHE A 475 -12.33 -15.69 -8.66
CA PHE A 475 -13.79 -15.56 -8.56
C PHE A 475 -14.27 -14.10 -8.55
N GLN A 476 -13.38 -13.14 -8.86
CA GLN A 476 -13.77 -11.75 -9.01
C GLN A 476 -14.73 -11.57 -10.18
N GLY A 477 -15.66 -10.61 -10.04
CA GLY A 477 -16.68 -10.34 -11.07
C GLY A 477 -17.89 -11.28 -11.05
N GLN A 478 -17.91 -12.32 -10.20
CA GLN A 478 -19.04 -13.27 -10.08
C GLN A 478 -20.13 -12.82 -9.09
N GLY A 479 -20.05 -11.60 -8.54
CA GLY A 479 -21.06 -11.09 -7.59
C GLY A 479 -20.83 -11.45 -6.11
N ILE A 480 -19.77 -12.17 -5.77
CA ILE A 480 -19.47 -12.61 -4.40
C ILE A 480 -19.37 -11.42 -3.43
N GLY A 481 -18.65 -10.36 -3.81
CA GLY A 481 -18.50 -9.18 -2.95
C GLY A 481 -19.85 -8.50 -2.63
N GLN A 482 -20.79 -8.50 -3.57
CA GLN A 482 -22.15 -8.00 -3.36
C GLN A 482 -22.94 -8.92 -2.41
N GLN A 483 -22.83 -10.25 -2.58
CA GLN A 483 -23.44 -11.21 -1.66
C GLN A 483 -22.92 -11.02 -0.22
N MET A 484 -21.61 -10.79 -0.07
CA MET A 484 -20.99 -10.53 1.24
C MET A 484 -21.56 -9.28 1.90
N LEU A 485 -21.75 -8.19 1.14
CA LEU A 485 -22.30 -6.94 1.68
C LEU A 485 -23.79 -7.07 2.03
N ALA A 486 -24.56 -7.82 1.23
CA ALA A 486 -25.96 -8.11 1.55
C ALA A 486 -26.09 -8.92 2.84
N LYS A 487 -25.31 -10.00 2.99
CA LYS A 487 -25.29 -10.80 4.23
C LYS A 487 -24.77 -10.00 5.43
N LEU A 488 -23.79 -9.12 5.25
CA LEU A 488 -23.34 -8.22 6.32
C LEU A 488 -24.46 -7.30 6.81
N GLU A 489 -25.28 -6.76 5.89
CA GLU A 489 -26.42 -5.92 6.26
C GLU A 489 -27.49 -6.69 7.03
N GLU A 490 -27.74 -7.94 6.63
CA GLU A 490 -28.67 -8.85 7.32
C GLU A 490 -28.17 -9.23 8.73
N ASP A 491 -26.87 -9.48 8.89
CA ASP A 491 -26.22 -9.87 10.14
C ASP A 491 -25.84 -8.68 11.04
N ALA A 492 -26.00 -7.44 10.55
CA ALA A 492 -25.61 -6.24 11.28
C ALA A 492 -26.39 -6.13 12.60
N PRO A 493 -25.72 -5.88 13.74
CA PRO A 493 -26.40 -5.68 15.01
C PRO A 493 -27.44 -4.55 14.94
N SER A 494 -28.54 -4.67 15.67
CA SER A 494 -29.66 -3.71 15.61
C SER A 494 -29.31 -2.28 16.02
N HIS A 495 -28.20 -2.09 16.75
CA HIS A 495 -27.71 -0.76 17.14
C HIS A 495 -26.91 -0.05 16.03
N ILE A 496 -26.52 -0.75 14.96
CA ILE A 496 -25.86 -0.16 13.80
C ILE A 496 -26.91 0.55 12.94
N SER A 497 -26.76 1.86 12.77
CA SER A 497 -27.70 2.70 12.02
C SER A 497 -27.38 2.76 10.51
N TYR A 498 -26.12 2.57 10.12
CA TYR A 498 -25.69 2.60 8.71
C TYR A 498 -24.35 1.88 8.50
N LEU A 499 -24.13 1.36 7.29
CA LEU A 499 -22.80 0.92 6.84
C LEU A 499 -22.04 2.09 6.23
N SER A 500 -20.72 2.07 6.36
CA SER A 500 -19.86 3.07 5.72
C SER A 500 -18.61 2.44 5.11
N THR A 501 -17.99 3.13 4.16
CA THR A 501 -16.68 2.75 3.62
C THR A 501 -15.91 3.97 3.14
N SER A 502 -14.58 3.92 3.21
CA SER A 502 -13.70 4.97 2.70
C SER A 502 -12.55 4.33 1.92
N PHE A 503 -12.41 4.67 0.64
CA PHE A 503 -11.43 4.05 -0.24
C PHE A 503 -10.88 5.03 -1.28
N GLY A 504 -9.75 4.70 -1.91
CA GLY A 504 -9.21 5.46 -3.03
C GLY A 504 -10.11 5.36 -4.27
N ALA A 505 -10.72 6.47 -4.68
CA ALA A 505 -11.70 6.54 -5.75
C ALA A 505 -11.13 6.01 -7.07
N THR A 506 -11.72 4.93 -7.57
CA THR A 506 -11.51 4.39 -8.92
C THR A 506 -12.87 4.11 -9.55
N SER A 507 -12.97 4.21 -10.88
CA SER A 507 -14.24 3.98 -11.58
C SER A 507 -14.82 2.58 -11.32
N GLU A 508 -13.95 1.58 -11.12
CA GLU A 508 -14.32 0.20 -10.80
C GLU A 508 -14.93 0.09 -9.40
N LEU A 509 -14.22 0.59 -8.37
CA LEU A 509 -14.69 0.52 -6.99
C LEU A 509 -15.97 1.34 -6.77
N ILE A 510 -16.07 2.53 -7.38
CA ILE A 510 -17.29 3.36 -7.28
C ILE A 510 -18.51 2.57 -7.77
N ARG A 511 -18.40 1.91 -8.92
CA ARG A 511 -19.50 1.10 -9.47
C ARG A 511 -19.81 -0.11 -8.61
N PHE A 512 -18.79 -0.77 -8.04
CA PHE A 512 -18.99 -1.88 -7.10
C PHE A 512 -19.85 -1.43 -5.91
N TRP A 513 -19.47 -0.35 -5.24
CA TRP A 513 -20.19 0.16 -4.07
C TRP A 513 -21.58 0.71 -4.41
N GLN A 514 -21.72 1.45 -5.51
CA GLN A 514 -23.04 1.93 -5.99
C GLN A 514 -24.00 0.77 -6.30
N ARG A 515 -23.52 -0.31 -6.94
CA ARG A 515 -24.33 -1.50 -7.21
C ARG A 515 -24.72 -2.26 -5.95
N SER A 516 -23.92 -2.15 -4.90
CA SER A 516 -24.26 -2.62 -3.54
C SER A 516 -25.13 -1.62 -2.77
N GLY A 517 -25.61 -0.56 -3.43
CA GLY A 517 -26.51 0.45 -2.87
C GLY A 517 -25.89 1.33 -1.80
N PHE A 518 -24.60 1.67 -1.95
CA PHE A 518 -23.96 2.75 -1.21
C PHE A 518 -24.02 4.05 -2.01
N ASP A 519 -24.26 5.17 -1.31
CA ASP A 519 -24.27 6.52 -1.86
C ASP A 519 -22.98 7.26 -1.50
N ALA A 520 -22.45 8.04 -2.46
CA ALA A 520 -21.30 8.90 -2.26
C ALA A 520 -21.70 10.19 -1.55
N ILE A 521 -21.02 10.52 -0.45
CA ILE A 521 -21.32 11.73 0.35
C ILE A 521 -20.12 12.67 0.48
N ARG A 522 -18.90 12.21 0.20
CA ARG A 522 -17.71 13.06 0.30
C ARG A 522 -16.53 12.52 -0.50
N LEU A 523 -15.92 13.40 -1.30
CA LEU A 523 -14.62 13.19 -1.92
C LEU A 523 -13.57 14.02 -1.17
N GLY A 524 -12.47 13.39 -0.76
CA GLY A 524 -11.36 14.04 -0.09
C GLY A 524 -10.58 14.93 -1.06
N THR A 525 -10.05 16.05 -0.58
CA THR A 525 -9.40 17.09 -1.41
C THR A 525 -7.93 16.81 -1.72
N MET A 526 -7.30 15.89 -1.00
CA MET A 526 -5.90 15.50 -1.22
C MET A 526 -5.84 14.10 -1.83
N ARG A 527 -4.92 13.92 -2.79
CA ARG A 527 -4.59 12.60 -3.32
C ARG A 527 -3.65 11.90 -2.34
N ASP A 528 -3.92 10.63 -2.11
CA ASP A 528 -3.05 9.78 -1.32
C ASP A 528 -1.73 9.53 -2.07
N ALA A 529 -0.59 9.57 -1.35
CA ALA A 529 0.74 9.50 -1.96
C ALA A 529 1.04 8.11 -2.54
N ALA A 530 0.45 7.05 -1.96
CA ALA A 530 0.72 5.68 -2.35
C ALA A 530 -0.16 5.20 -3.51
N SER A 531 -1.46 5.48 -3.45
CA SER A 531 -2.43 5.10 -4.48
C SER A 531 -2.55 6.12 -5.60
N GLY A 532 -2.25 7.40 -5.31
CA GLY A 532 -2.57 8.50 -6.20
C GLY A 532 -4.07 8.78 -6.30
N CYS A 533 -4.94 8.19 -5.47
CA CYS A 533 -6.37 8.39 -5.56
C CYS A 533 -6.87 9.45 -4.56
N TYR A 534 -8.00 10.10 -4.88
CA TYR A 534 -8.76 10.86 -3.89
C TYR A 534 -9.55 9.89 -3.00
N SER A 535 -9.66 10.13 -1.70
CA SER A 535 -10.44 9.26 -0.80
C SER A 535 -11.94 9.55 -0.95
N LEU A 536 -12.75 8.55 -1.28
CA LEU A 536 -14.21 8.67 -1.37
C LEU A 536 -14.85 7.99 -0.15
N LEU A 537 -15.72 8.72 0.54
CA LEU A 537 -16.58 8.22 1.61
C LEU A 537 -17.95 7.90 1.02
N MET A 538 -18.39 6.65 1.19
CA MET A 538 -19.71 6.19 0.80
C MET A 538 -20.43 5.56 1.98
N ILE A 539 -21.76 5.66 1.99
CA ILE A 539 -22.61 5.16 3.08
C ILE A 539 -23.82 4.40 2.53
N ARG A 540 -24.33 3.47 3.31
CA ARG A 540 -25.55 2.73 3.03
C ARG A 540 -26.39 2.67 4.29
N GLN A 541 -27.66 2.99 4.19
CA GLN A 541 -28.58 2.95 5.32
C GLN A 541 -28.87 1.51 5.76
N CYS A 542 -28.86 1.25 7.08
CA CYS A 542 -29.28 -0.03 7.66
C CYS A 542 -30.59 0.14 8.40
N SER A 543 -31.66 -0.54 7.95
CA SER A 543 -32.99 -0.54 8.55
C SER A 543 -33.64 0.85 8.77
N PRO A 544 -34.98 0.97 8.74
CA PRO A 544 -35.64 2.25 8.98
C PRO A 544 -35.61 2.64 10.48
N GLN A 545 -34.54 3.28 10.93
CA GLN A 545 -34.51 4.03 12.21
C GLN A 545 -35.00 5.47 11.99
N PRO A 546 -35.52 6.20 12.99
CA PRO A 546 -36.23 7.49 12.81
C PRO A 546 -35.39 8.71 12.37
N TYR A 547 -34.07 8.59 12.17
CA TYR A 547 -33.15 9.70 11.88
C TYR A 547 -32.77 9.83 10.39
N GLN A 548 -33.77 9.82 9.49
CA GLN A 548 -33.61 9.36 8.08
C GLN A 548 -33.18 10.40 7.03
N GLY A 549 -33.28 11.71 7.28
CA GLY A 549 -33.08 12.72 6.22
C GLY A 549 -31.61 13.02 5.87
N TRP A 550 -30.69 12.86 6.82
CA TRP A 550 -29.33 13.40 6.66
C TRP A 550 -28.54 12.76 5.52
N ILE A 551 -28.81 11.48 5.18
CA ILE A 551 -28.11 10.77 4.08
C ILE A 551 -28.49 11.37 2.73
N GLU A 552 -29.79 11.56 2.50
CA GLU A 552 -30.31 12.17 1.27
C GLU A 552 -29.84 13.62 1.15
N GLU A 553 -29.87 14.38 2.25
CA GLU A 553 -29.35 15.74 2.31
C GLU A 553 -27.84 15.78 2.03
N ALA A 554 -27.04 14.89 2.65
CA ALA A 554 -25.61 14.83 2.45
C ALA A 554 -25.24 14.47 1.01
N LYS A 555 -26.01 13.59 0.38
CA LYS A 555 -25.88 13.27 -1.05
C LYS A 555 -26.17 14.47 -1.92
N ALA A 556 -27.27 15.17 -1.68
CA ALA A 556 -27.64 16.38 -2.42
C ALA A 556 -26.57 17.47 -2.29
N LEU A 557 -26.03 17.69 -1.08
CA LEU A 557 -24.92 18.61 -0.84
C LEU A 557 -23.63 18.18 -1.55
N PHE A 558 -23.34 16.88 -1.59
CA PHE A 558 -22.18 16.36 -2.30
C PHE A 558 -22.28 16.61 -3.81
N GLU A 559 -23.44 16.33 -4.39
CA GLU A 559 -23.79 16.61 -5.78
C GLU A 559 -23.64 18.11 -6.10
N GLU A 560 -24.25 18.97 -5.27
CA GLU A 560 -24.16 20.43 -5.41
C GLU A 560 -22.70 20.90 -5.36
N LEU A 561 -21.94 20.51 -4.34
CA LEU A 561 -20.55 20.91 -4.15
C LEU A 561 -19.69 20.53 -5.36
N ILE A 562 -19.77 19.28 -5.82
CA ILE A 562 -18.97 18.81 -6.94
C ILE A 562 -19.36 19.54 -8.23
N SER A 563 -20.66 19.73 -8.48
CA SER A 563 -21.14 20.43 -9.68
C SER A 563 -20.60 21.86 -9.79
N LEU A 564 -20.41 22.53 -8.66
CA LEU A 564 -19.94 23.92 -8.57
C LEU A 564 -18.42 24.07 -8.51
N SER A 565 -17.70 23.07 -7.97
CA SER A 565 -16.30 23.24 -7.56
C SER A 565 -15.32 22.17 -8.05
N ALA A 566 -15.77 21.20 -8.86
CA ALA A 566 -14.93 20.11 -9.36
C ALA A 566 -13.59 20.61 -9.94
N SER A 567 -13.63 21.60 -10.82
CA SER A 567 -12.47 22.14 -11.52
C SER A 567 -11.48 22.89 -10.62
N SER A 568 -11.95 23.55 -9.56
CA SER A 568 -11.11 24.36 -8.67
C SER A 568 -10.52 23.54 -7.53
N ILE A 569 -11.29 22.61 -6.97
CA ILE A 569 -10.86 21.80 -5.82
C ILE A 569 -10.05 20.58 -6.28
N TYR A 570 -10.37 20.01 -7.45
CA TYR A 570 -9.78 18.75 -7.90
C TYR A 570 -9.09 18.89 -9.27
N PRO A 571 -7.94 19.60 -9.34
CA PRO A 571 -7.27 19.90 -10.61
C PRO A 571 -6.75 18.67 -11.36
N ARG A 572 -6.64 17.52 -10.68
CA ARG A 572 -6.18 16.24 -11.24
C ARG A 572 -7.27 15.15 -11.18
N LEU A 573 -8.54 15.54 -11.10
CA LEU A 573 -9.64 14.58 -11.16
C LEU A 573 -9.76 14.01 -12.57
N GLU A 574 -9.98 12.70 -12.65
CA GLU A 574 -10.07 11.99 -13.93
C GLU A 574 -11.51 12.07 -14.46
N PRO A 575 -11.72 12.33 -15.77
CA PRO A 575 -13.05 12.36 -16.38
C PRO A 575 -13.89 11.10 -16.11
N SER A 576 -13.24 9.94 -16.13
CA SER A 576 -13.86 8.64 -15.85
C SER A 576 -14.39 8.53 -14.42
N LEU A 577 -13.81 9.24 -13.45
CA LEU A 577 -14.30 9.26 -12.07
C LEU A 577 -15.57 10.08 -11.94
N ILE A 578 -15.61 11.27 -12.55
CA ILE A 578 -16.84 12.09 -12.58
C ILE A 578 -17.97 11.29 -13.22
N ARG A 579 -17.71 10.65 -14.36
CA ARG A 579 -18.69 9.80 -15.04
C ARG A 579 -19.20 8.66 -14.14
N SER A 580 -18.32 8.03 -13.36
CA SER A 580 -18.72 6.97 -12.43
C SER A 580 -19.51 7.49 -11.23
N LEU A 581 -19.13 8.65 -10.67
CA LEU A 581 -19.83 9.25 -9.52
C LEU A 581 -21.24 9.70 -9.91
N PHE A 582 -21.39 10.34 -11.07
CA PHE A 582 -22.63 10.94 -11.55
C PHE A 582 -23.07 10.30 -12.87
N PHE A 583 -23.25 8.98 -12.83
CA PHE A 583 -23.71 8.23 -13.99
C PHE A 583 -25.14 8.61 -14.37
N LEU A 584 -25.99 8.80 -13.36
CA LEU A 584 -27.38 9.24 -13.52
C LEU A 584 -27.46 10.78 -13.59
N PRO A 585 -28.49 11.31 -14.26
CA PRO A 585 -28.87 12.71 -14.19
C PRO A 585 -28.94 13.24 -12.76
N MET A 586 -28.39 14.44 -12.54
CA MET A 586 -28.62 15.19 -11.31
C MET A 586 -29.94 15.95 -11.38
N GLU A 587 -30.63 16.07 -10.25
CA GLU A 587 -31.81 16.92 -10.11
C GLU A 587 -31.42 18.40 -10.05
N VAL A 588 -31.10 18.98 -11.20
CA VAL A 588 -30.75 20.40 -11.34
C VAL A 588 -31.90 21.17 -11.97
N SER A 589 -32.12 22.42 -11.56
CA SER A 589 -33.13 23.34 -12.10
C SER A 589 -33.21 23.32 -13.63
N PRO A 590 -34.37 23.00 -14.25
CA PRO A 590 -34.46 22.76 -15.69
C PRO A 590 -33.99 23.96 -16.51
N LEU A 591 -33.32 23.68 -17.64
CA LEU A 591 -32.94 24.72 -18.57
C LEU A 591 -34.18 25.31 -19.24
N ASN A 592 -34.25 26.65 -19.30
CA ASN A 592 -35.29 27.31 -20.07
C ASN A 592 -35.04 27.17 -21.58
N GLN A 593 -36.08 27.41 -22.38
CA GLN A 593 -36.05 27.24 -23.84
C GLN A 593 -34.96 28.08 -24.52
N THR A 594 -34.71 29.29 -24.01
CA THR A 594 -33.64 30.17 -24.52
C THR A 594 -32.26 29.56 -24.33
N LYS A 595 -31.96 28.98 -23.16
CA LYS A 595 -30.68 28.32 -22.90
C LYS A 595 -30.47 27.10 -23.78
N LEU A 596 -31.51 26.28 -23.97
CA LEU A 596 -31.46 25.13 -24.89
C LEU A 596 -31.19 25.57 -26.33
N SER A 597 -31.88 26.61 -26.81
CA SER A 597 -31.66 27.16 -28.16
C SER A 597 -30.22 27.65 -28.35
N LEU A 598 -29.60 28.26 -27.32
CA LEU A 598 -28.21 28.69 -27.38
C LEU A 598 -27.22 27.52 -27.52
N ILE A 599 -27.51 26.41 -26.83
CA ILE A 599 -26.73 25.16 -26.89
C ILE A 599 -26.86 24.52 -28.28
N GLU A 600 -28.06 24.44 -28.83
CA GLU A 600 -28.33 23.92 -30.18
C GLU A 600 -27.62 24.75 -31.26
N HIS A 601 -27.72 26.08 -31.19
CA HIS A 601 -27.00 26.97 -32.09
C HIS A 601 -25.48 26.78 -31.98
N TYR A 602 -24.96 26.56 -30.78
CA TYR A 602 -23.53 26.28 -30.59
C TYR A 602 -23.11 24.95 -31.22
N ALA A 603 -23.91 23.91 -31.05
CA ALA A 603 -23.68 22.60 -31.65
C ALA A 603 -23.60 22.71 -33.19
N CYS A 604 -24.43 23.55 -33.80
CA CYS A 604 -24.44 23.81 -35.26
C CYS A 604 -23.36 24.79 -35.75
N GLY A 605 -22.45 25.24 -34.87
CA GLY A 605 -21.33 26.12 -35.24
C GLY A 605 -21.58 27.61 -35.05
N GLY A 606 -22.74 28.01 -34.55
CA GLY A 606 -23.01 29.37 -34.08
C GLY A 606 -22.45 29.62 -32.67
N ASN A 607 -22.66 30.83 -32.13
CA ASN A 607 -22.23 31.28 -30.79
C ASN A 607 -20.73 31.08 -30.46
N SER A 608 -20.25 31.77 -29.41
CA SER A 608 -18.96 31.48 -28.81
C SER A 608 -19.12 30.45 -27.69
N PHE A 609 -18.11 29.61 -27.48
CA PHE A 609 -18.07 28.66 -26.36
C PHE A 609 -18.25 29.39 -25.03
N GLU A 610 -17.61 30.55 -24.88
CA GLU A 610 -17.60 31.35 -23.67
C GLU A 610 -19.01 31.85 -23.28
N SER A 611 -19.90 32.06 -24.26
CA SER A 611 -21.28 32.49 -24.00
C SER A 611 -22.22 31.35 -23.62
N VAL A 612 -21.85 30.09 -23.90
CA VAL A 612 -22.71 28.91 -23.66
C VAL A 612 -22.14 27.91 -22.68
N SER A 613 -20.88 28.05 -22.26
CA SER A 613 -20.15 27.08 -21.44
C SER A 613 -20.87 26.70 -20.14
N VAL A 614 -21.39 27.70 -19.41
CA VAL A 614 -22.14 27.48 -18.16
C VAL A 614 -23.43 26.69 -18.41
N TRP A 615 -24.11 26.95 -19.54
CA TRP A 615 -25.34 26.24 -19.89
C TRP A 615 -25.05 24.83 -20.39
N LEU A 616 -23.95 24.63 -21.11
CA LEU A 616 -23.47 23.30 -21.50
C LEU A 616 -23.12 22.46 -20.27
N GLN A 617 -22.46 23.04 -19.27
CA GLN A 617 -22.18 22.38 -17.99
C GLN A 617 -23.49 21.95 -17.31
N GLN A 618 -24.43 22.89 -17.14
CA GLN A 618 -25.73 22.60 -16.53
C GLN A 618 -26.51 21.52 -17.29
N TRP A 619 -26.53 21.60 -18.62
CA TRP A 619 -27.18 20.61 -19.49
C TRP A 619 -26.55 19.22 -19.33
N LEU A 620 -25.22 19.16 -19.26
CA LEU A 620 -24.48 17.91 -19.15
C LEU A 620 -24.75 17.22 -17.80
N TRP A 621 -24.85 17.98 -16.70
CA TRP A 621 -25.27 17.44 -15.39
C TRP A 621 -26.72 16.90 -15.41
N GLN A 622 -27.62 17.56 -16.14
CA GLN A 622 -29.05 17.18 -16.23
C GLN A 622 -29.35 15.99 -17.12
N ASN A 623 -28.55 15.76 -18.16
CA ASN A 623 -28.80 14.69 -19.13
C ASN A 623 -27.93 13.45 -18.84
N GLY A 624 -27.10 13.51 -17.81
CA GLY A 624 -26.23 12.43 -17.37
C GLY A 624 -24.90 12.39 -18.13
N LEU A 625 -23.89 11.83 -17.47
CA LEU A 625 -22.50 11.79 -17.98
C LEU A 625 -22.14 10.49 -18.68
N GLY A 626 -23.03 9.50 -18.68
CA GLY A 626 -22.75 8.13 -19.12
C GLY A 626 -22.20 8.06 -20.56
N GLU A 627 -22.74 8.86 -21.48
CA GLU A 627 -22.33 8.89 -22.88
C GLU A 627 -21.29 9.98 -23.21
N ALA A 628 -21.04 10.90 -22.29
CA ALA A 628 -20.12 12.01 -22.51
C ALA A 628 -18.67 11.52 -22.56
N SER A 629 -17.90 11.97 -23.53
CA SER A 629 -16.49 11.63 -23.70
C SER A 629 -15.62 12.25 -22.61
N ASP A 630 -14.43 11.66 -22.42
CA ASP A 630 -13.44 12.22 -21.50
C ASP A 630 -13.06 13.66 -21.89
N LEU A 631 -13.04 13.96 -23.20
CA LEU A 631 -12.77 15.31 -23.71
C LEU A 631 -13.87 16.30 -23.27
N MET A 632 -15.13 15.92 -23.44
CA MET A 632 -16.27 16.77 -23.08
C MET A 632 -16.28 17.07 -21.57
N ILE A 633 -16.08 16.06 -20.73
CA ILE A 633 -15.97 16.23 -19.27
C ILE A 633 -14.74 17.06 -18.89
N SER A 634 -13.57 16.78 -19.49
CA SER A 634 -12.34 17.56 -19.30
C SER A 634 -12.56 19.04 -19.56
N LYS A 635 -13.22 19.36 -20.69
CA LYS A 635 -13.37 20.76 -21.09
C LYS A 635 -14.50 21.47 -20.36
N LEU A 636 -15.65 20.82 -20.22
CA LEU A 636 -16.85 21.43 -19.64
C LEU A 636 -16.80 21.40 -18.11
N LEU A 637 -16.55 20.26 -17.48
CA LEU A 637 -16.70 20.10 -16.02
C LEU A 637 -15.39 20.36 -15.25
N LEU A 638 -14.26 19.94 -15.81
CA LEU A 638 -12.94 20.14 -15.21
C LEU A 638 -12.25 21.44 -15.64
N ASN A 639 -12.88 22.20 -16.53
CA ASN A 639 -12.42 23.49 -17.03
C ASN A 639 -10.95 23.48 -17.53
N GLN A 640 -10.52 22.40 -18.18
CA GLN A 640 -9.18 22.31 -18.74
C GLN A 640 -9.00 23.28 -19.92
N ASP A 641 -7.78 23.77 -20.09
CA ASP A 641 -7.45 24.68 -21.19
C ASP A 641 -7.48 23.97 -22.54
N TRP A 642 -7.82 24.71 -23.61
CA TRP A 642 -7.88 24.17 -24.97
C TRP A 642 -6.56 23.49 -25.41
N SER A 643 -5.42 24.06 -25.00
CA SER A 643 -4.08 23.52 -25.28
C SER A 643 -3.81 22.23 -24.52
N GLN A 644 -4.28 22.14 -23.27
CA GLN A 644 -4.18 20.93 -22.46
C GLN A 644 -5.04 19.82 -23.05
N CYS A 645 -6.30 20.09 -23.39
CA CYS A 645 -7.17 19.12 -24.07
C CYS A 645 -6.58 18.68 -25.41
N ALA A 646 -6.04 19.60 -26.21
CA ALA A 646 -5.41 19.26 -27.48
C ALA A 646 -4.24 18.28 -27.29
N ARG A 647 -3.35 18.54 -26.34
CA ARG A 647 -2.22 17.66 -26.02
C ARG A 647 -2.67 16.31 -25.49
N GLN A 648 -3.61 16.31 -24.54
CA GLN A 648 -4.06 15.09 -23.85
C GLN A 648 -4.77 14.12 -24.79
N TYR A 649 -5.58 14.63 -25.72
CA TYR A 649 -6.39 13.82 -26.63
C TYR A 649 -5.83 13.73 -28.06
N GLY A 650 -4.57 14.14 -28.27
CA GLY A 650 -3.88 14.00 -29.57
C GLY A 650 -4.46 14.87 -30.70
N LEU A 651 -5.00 16.04 -30.36
CA LEU A 651 -5.58 17.00 -31.30
C LEU A 651 -4.61 18.16 -31.59
N LEU A 652 -4.68 18.74 -32.78
CA LEU A 652 -3.71 19.74 -33.28
C LEU A 652 -3.85 21.12 -32.60
N GLY A 653 -4.99 21.40 -31.97
CA GLY A 653 -5.23 22.69 -31.29
C GLY A 653 -6.72 23.00 -31.12
N ARG A 654 -7.01 24.22 -30.62
CA ARG A 654 -8.37 24.67 -30.24
C ARG A 654 -9.45 24.35 -31.27
N LYS A 655 -9.23 24.65 -32.56
CA LYS A 655 -10.23 24.44 -33.62
C LYS A 655 -10.70 22.99 -33.72
N GLN A 656 -9.78 22.04 -33.62
CA GLN A 656 -10.11 20.61 -33.72
C GLN A 656 -10.80 20.12 -32.44
N VAL A 657 -10.36 20.60 -31.27
CA VAL A 657 -11.02 20.31 -29.99
C VAL A 657 -12.46 20.80 -30.01
N GLU A 658 -12.69 22.05 -30.41
CA GLU A 658 -14.03 22.65 -30.46
C GLU A 658 -14.92 21.97 -31.50
N SER A 659 -14.39 21.62 -32.67
CA SER A 659 -15.13 20.85 -33.69
C SER A 659 -15.56 19.47 -33.18
N THR A 660 -14.70 18.80 -32.41
CA THR A 660 -14.99 17.49 -31.84
C THR A 660 -16.10 17.61 -30.78
N LEU A 661 -15.99 18.59 -29.87
CA LEU A 661 -17.00 18.89 -28.87
C LEU A 661 -18.37 19.19 -29.49
N ARG A 662 -18.42 19.99 -30.56
CA ARG A 662 -19.67 20.31 -31.27
C ARG A 662 -20.29 19.08 -31.91
N SER A 663 -19.48 18.25 -32.58
CA SER A 663 -19.96 17.01 -33.20
C SER A 663 -20.55 16.05 -32.17
N GLU A 664 -19.90 15.91 -31.02
CA GLU A 664 -20.37 15.06 -29.93
C GLU A 664 -21.66 15.61 -29.31
N LEU A 665 -21.72 16.92 -29.07
CA LEU A 665 -22.90 17.60 -28.55
C LEU A 665 -24.11 17.43 -29.48
N GLN A 666 -23.92 17.50 -30.80
CA GLN A 666 -25.00 17.24 -31.78
C GLN A 666 -25.57 15.82 -31.62
N VAL A 667 -24.71 14.81 -31.47
CA VAL A 667 -25.13 13.42 -31.29
C VAL A 667 -25.91 13.24 -30.01
N MET A 668 -25.46 13.85 -28.91
CA MET A 668 -26.16 13.74 -27.63
C MET A 668 -27.49 14.51 -27.66
N LEU A 669 -27.53 15.74 -28.18
CA LEU A 669 -28.78 16.53 -28.28
C LEU A 669 -29.88 15.78 -29.05
N ALA A 670 -29.53 15.09 -30.14
CA ALA A 670 -30.47 14.32 -30.95
C ALA A 670 -31.13 13.15 -30.20
N LYS A 671 -30.55 12.70 -29.08
CA LYS A 671 -31.13 11.64 -28.24
C LYS A 671 -32.06 12.15 -27.14
N PHE A 672 -31.81 13.36 -26.63
CA PHE A 672 -32.59 13.98 -25.56
C PHE A 672 -33.71 14.89 -26.08
N THR A 673 -33.74 15.17 -27.39
CA THR A 673 -34.86 15.84 -28.07
C THR A 673 -35.81 14.80 -28.68
N VAL A 674 -36.67 14.22 -27.84
CA VAL A 674 -37.93 13.59 -28.26
C VAL A 674 -39.08 14.20 -27.47
#